data_AF-D7FHH1-F1
#
_entry.id   AF-D7FHH1-F1
#
_cell.length_a   1.000
_cell.length_b   1.000
_cell.length_c   1.000
_cell.angle_alpha   90.00
_cell.angle_beta   90.00
_cell.angle_gamma   90.00
#
_symmetry.space_group_name_H-M   'P 1'
#
loop_
_entity.id
_entity.type
_entity.pdbx_description
1 polymer ?
#
loop_
_entity_poly.entity_id
_entity_poly.type
_entity_poly.pdbx_seq_one_letter_code
_entity_poly.pdbx_strand_id
1 'polypeptide(L)'
;MIRRHAGNKVSISGRYPAPRSKPHQACSVGDSVVFPRSTKLGGHWRGAVYCGDIFGGDLQRVKQNPPLACRYHPLSLDVKQRALCCECTCVDSLFSCGIAGFSCLDPSATDLYDCEEPPAATPCSAEAQQAWVVEDSAQAQALAANVNCSGGSFQVEWRGSVSLDAPIFIVHGTDLNVTGGGEASAVIDGNGTTRLFSVDNATLRLSGVELRSGSSAIGGAIAASGATLAFNNTSFVNNSAGSNGGALWLTDSSVSWGGGTEFISNTAAESGGAIFLLNGSYVSSTGDTNFVRNGALVDGGAVGSVASDSVLSPEDSTLSIDGPTAFVNNTSGENGGALALLGGLSISVNTGETSFVDNSANLAGGAVYVSDTAIGPTFSDVIFDSNSAQVGGAVSSLGSGNVKGGENDQLLPTTFSRCRFTFNRATATGGAVDSASGQDLFEDTVFRGNQAVTGGALRLAGRASLVNCSFVENLSDDGEGAAVSNVGVISEISNTTFSGNVFNCAPDTFLNYTSGDALDEACSGCQTTCDGCVQPPVVPLCSDVIPHSRSDGGLVTLETLSIDPGYWRATNSSTEVLACYNVDACVGGITGATEYCVEGYEGPYCAICSDDYSAQLGFTCSKCPNRAGGILLATALAVIGLFTVVAVVSYVAWRVDPNTGCAMAGHLKRYLPLQTLKILVVAWQIVTQFTSAANVTYPDVYQRFLNGLDVFNFDISWVLSAGCVMDLDFHDRLLLSTIGPIMALLFLAATYRAGSRINRGNAATLQLVWDRHVSMVLLLVFLVYSGVSSVVFQTFACDQLEGGGEYLRADYRIECDSSKHQGFRVYAGFMILLYPVGIPAFYGALLLRDRDVLEKDPDGREDPPRVASISNLWQPYRPSVYYYEVIECGRRILLTGLVVFIYPNTAAQIAITLIMTVVFAVLSEALRPYAQAWDTWVSRVSHAVVFMSVYVALLLKVDVSNEKGSSQKVFEAVLVAAHACMILAVVVETILLGCPSRVKEQDEPAPRVGGDSVTMRFSYTNEMKVGCAGNSSAEDDDDDHMNEAGLTPVG
;
A
#
# COMPACT_ATOMS: atom_id res chain seq x y z
N MET A 1 -30.59 -19.53 -28.81
CA MET A 1 -31.88 -19.23 -29.48
C MET A 1 -33.03 -19.47 -28.50
N ILE A 2 -34.15 -18.72 -28.61
CA ILE A 2 -35.57 -19.14 -28.36
C ILE A 2 -35.81 -20.05 -27.13
N ARG A 3 -36.37 -19.60 -25.98
CA ARG A 3 -37.75 -19.14 -25.65
C ARG A 3 -37.70 -18.49 -24.23
N ARG A 4 -38.38 -17.40 -23.78
CA ARG A 4 -39.77 -16.86 -23.88
C ARG A 4 -40.85 -17.84 -23.36
N HIS A 5 -41.82 -17.49 -22.50
CA HIS A 5 -42.35 -16.23 -21.89
C HIS A 5 -42.95 -16.59 -20.49
N ALA A 6 -43.38 -15.74 -19.54
CA ALA A 6 -43.47 -14.28 -19.25
C ALA A 6 -43.72 -14.14 -17.70
N GLY A 7 -43.82 -12.99 -17.00
CA GLY A 7 -43.85 -11.56 -17.34
C GLY A 7 -45.20 -10.89 -17.01
N ASN A 8 -45.27 -9.96 -16.04
CA ASN A 8 -46.52 -9.31 -15.55
C ASN A 8 -46.36 -7.76 -15.35
N LYS A 9 -47.45 -6.98 -15.41
CA LYS A 9 -47.46 -5.48 -15.38
C LYS A 9 -48.60 -4.87 -14.57
N VAL A 10 -48.38 -3.69 -13.97
CA VAL A 10 -49.40 -2.63 -13.69
C VAL A 10 -48.75 -1.23 -13.90
N SER A 11 -49.52 -0.15 -14.15
CA SER A 11 -49.04 1.19 -14.58
C SER A 11 -50.09 2.33 -14.38
N ILE A 12 -49.77 3.60 -14.77
CA ILE A 12 -50.64 4.82 -14.89
C ILE A 12 -50.90 5.59 -13.55
N SER A 13 -50.98 6.94 -13.39
CA SER A 13 -50.50 8.20 -14.07
C SER A 13 -50.82 9.42 -13.12
N GLY A 14 -50.43 10.70 -13.27
CA GLY A 14 -49.57 11.42 -14.23
C GLY A 14 -50.23 12.64 -14.94
N ARG A 15 -50.14 13.89 -14.41
CA ARG A 15 -50.67 15.15 -15.04
C ARG A 15 -50.06 16.49 -14.53
N TYR A 16 -50.11 17.53 -15.37
CA TYR A 16 -49.83 18.99 -15.16
C TYR A 16 -51.14 19.79 -14.83
N PRO A 17 -51.22 21.13 -14.51
CA PRO A 17 -50.40 22.29 -14.98
C PRO A 17 -50.10 23.45 -13.96
N ALA A 18 -49.64 24.62 -14.47
CA ALA A 18 -49.19 25.86 -13.76
C ALA A 18 -50.22 27.05 -13.94
N PRO A 19 -49.94 28.40 -13.94
CA PRO A 19 -48.76 29.24 -13.59
C PRO A 19 -49.06 30.62 -12.86
N ARG A 20 -48.02 31.47 -12.59
CA ARG A 20 -47.99 32.98 -12.45
C ARG A 20 -46.59 33.46 -11.96
N SER A 21 -46.05 34.68 -12.16
CA SER A 21 -46.21 35.75 -13.19
C SER A 21 -45.09 36.85 -13.11
N LYS A 22 -44.78 37.51 -14.24
CA LYS A 22 -43.82 38.63 -14.56
C LYS A 22 -43.96 39.95 -13.74
N PRO A 23 -43.01 40.94 -13.71
CA PRO A 23 -42.31 41.71 -14.82
C PRO A 23 -40.74 41.73 -14.77
N HIS A 24 -39.92 42.02 -15.81
CA HIS A 24 -39.71 43.20 -16.74
C HIS A 24 -39.07 44.44 -16.05
N GLN A 25 -38.11 45.24 -16.58
CA GLN A 25 -37.43 45.51 -17.90
C GLN A 25 -35.87 45.53 -17.73
N ALA A 26 -34.92 45.44 -18.71
CA ALA A 26 -34.80 45.79 -20.16
C ALA A 26 -34.32 47.26 -20.44
N CYS A 27 -33.51 47.62 -21.47
CA CYS A 27 -32.80 46.85 -22.52
C CYS A 27 -31.79 47.69 -23.38
N SER A 28 -30.96 47.01 -24.20
CA SER A 28 -30.42 47.42 -25.54
C SER A 28 -29.39 48.58 -25.62
N VAL A 29 -28.60 48.81 -26.70
CA VAL A 29 -28.48 48.33 -28.12
C VAL A 29 -26.96 48.11 -28.42
N GLY A 30 -26.42 47.35 -29.39
CA GLY A 30 -26.89 46.53 -30.54
C GLY A 30 -25.82 45.45 -30.86
N ASP A 31 -25.47 45.05 -32.10
CA ASP A 31 -26.06 45.24 -33.44
C ASP A 31 -25.70 44.02 -34.37
N SER A 32 -26.31 43.97 -35.56
CA SER A 32 -26.30 43.05 -36.73
C SER A 32 -24.95 42.42 -37.23
N VAL A 33 -24.82 41.33 -38.06
CA VAL A 33 -25.75 40.55 -38.92
C VAL A 33 -25.20 39.17 -39.47
N VAL A 34 -26.08 38.18 -39.77
CA VAL A 34 -25.99 37.02 -40.75
C VAL A 34 -25.15 35.71 -40.52
N PHE A 35 -25.62 34.62 -41.18
CA PHE A 35 -25.24 33.16 -41.25
C PHE A 35 -24.19 32.82 -42.36
N PRO A 36 -23.77 31.54 -42.71
CA PRO A 36 -24.14 30.17 -42.23
C PRO A 36 -22.98 29.14 -41.98
N ARG A 37 -23.37 27.87 -41.71
CA ARG A 37 -22.66 26.54 -41.80
C ARG A 37 -21.62 26.40 -42.95
N SER A 38 -20.59 25.51 -42.97
CA SER A 38 -20.30 24.23 -42.24
C SER A 38 -18.85 23.67 -42.47
N THR A 39 -18.39 22.80 -41.54
CA THR A 39 -17.44 21.66 -41.68
C THR A 39 -15.99 21.85 -42.21
N LYS A 40 -15.01 21.55 -41.34
CA LYS A 40 -14.01 20.47 -41.55
C LYS A 40 -13.42 19.99 -40.20
N LEU A 41 -12.60 18.93 -40.22
CA LEU A 41 -12.00 18.31 -39.03
C LEU A 41 -10.76 19.07 -38.52
N GLY A 42 -10.45 18.92 -37.24
CA GLY A 42 -9.18 19.32 -36.61
C GLY A 42 -9.16 18.86 -35.16
N GLY A 43 -8.34 17.86 -34.83
CA GLY A 43 -8.21 17.32 -33.47
C GLY A 43 -6.89 17.75 -32.84
N HIS A 44 -6.94 18.42 -31.69
CA HIS A 44 -5.75 18.69 -30.88
C HIS A 44 -5.59 17.62 -29.80
N TRP A 45 -4.52 16.84 -29.89
CA TRP A 45 -3.97 16.18 -28.70
C TRP A 45 -3.21 17.21 -27.87
N ARG A 46 -3.51 17.27 -26.57
CA ARG A 46 -2.67 17.97 -25.59
C ARG A 46 -1.88 16.91 -24.83
N GLY A 47 -0.55 16.94 -24.94
CA GLY A 47 0.30 16.23 -23.99
C GLY A 47 0.09 16.84 -22.59
N ALA A 48 -0.17 16.01 -21.59
CA ALA A 48 -0.38 16.46 -20.22
C ALA A 48 0.89 16.20 -19.40
N VAL A 49 1.50 17.27 -18.88
CA VAL A 49 2.51 17.16 -17.82
C VAL A 49 1.79 16.82 -16.52
N TYR A 50 2.01 15.62 -16.01
CA TYR A 50 1.56 15.21 -14.68
C TYR A 50 2.65 15.52 -13.65
N CYS A 51 2.47 16.59 -12.87
CA CYS A 51 3.15 16.75 -11.60
C CYS A 51 2.25 16.16 -10.50
N GLY A 52 2.76 15.19 -9.75
CA GLY A 52 2.12 14.68 -8.52
C GLY A 52 2.62 15.43 -7.29
N ASP A 53 1.81 15.47 -6.23
CA ASP A 53 2.10 16.24 -5.02
C ASP A 53 3.24 15.64 -4.16
N ILE A 54 4.09 16.50 -3.61
CA ILE A 54 5.00 16.18 -2.50
C ILE A 54 4.68 17.13 -1.33
N PHE A 55 4.36 16.57 -0.16
CA PHE A 55 4.07 17.33 1.07
C PHE A 55 4.49 16.52 2.31
N GLY A 56 5.42 17.04 3.12
CA GLY A 56 5.64 16.53 4.49
C GLY A 56 7.06 16.65 5.05
N GLY A 57 7.33 17.71 5.83
CA GLY A 57 8.57 17.86 6.60
C GLY A 57 9.79 18.38 5.82
N ASP A 58 10.79 19.02 6.43
CA ASP A 58 10.83 19.57 7.79
C ASP A 58 11.66 20.88 7.84
N LEU A 59 11.47 21.69 8.88
CA LEU A 59 11.81 23.12 8.93
C LEU A 59 12.91 23.44 9.97
N GLN A 60 14.20 23.49 9.61
CA GLN A 60 15.20 24.28 10.38
C GLN A 60 16.45 24.74 9.59
N ARG A 61 16.63 26.08 9.51
CA ARG A 61 17.88 26.84 9.23
C ARG A 61 18.40 26.68 7.77
N VAL A 62 19.01 27.69 7.14
CA VAL A 62 19.71 28.88 7.66
C VAL A 62 19.08 30.20 7.18
N LYS A 63 19.16 31.26 7.99
CA LYS A 63 18.83 32.64 7.57
C LYS A 63 20.11 33.42 7.24
N GLN A 64 20.27 33.83 5.98
CA GLN A 64 20.80 35.16 5.60
C GLN A 64 20.45 35.45 4.13
N ASN A 65 20.19 36.72 3.83
CA ASN A 65 19.66 37.32 2.59
C ASN A 65 19.98 38.84 2.67
N PRO A 66 19.90 39.71 1.63
CA PRO A 66 19.22 39.56 0.33
C PRO A 66 20.09 40.09 -0.87
N PRO A 67 19.53 40.58 -1.99
CA PRO A 67 18.77 39.85 -3.01
C PRO A 67 19.31 40.06 -4.44
N LEU A 68 18.92 39.19 -5.38
CA LEU A 68 18.79 39.53 -6.81
C LEU A 68 17.52 38.87 -7.39
N ALA A 69 16.98 39.42 -8.48
CA ALA A 69 15.54 39.36 -8.76
C ALA A 69 15.10 38.24 -9.71
N CYS A 70 13.86 37.77 -9.53
CA CYS A 70 13.24 36.73 -10.36
C CYS A 70 12.68 37.28 -11.68
N ARG A 71 12.84 36.53 -12.79
CA ARG A 71 11.82 36.16 -13.82
C ARG A 71 12.49 35.78 -15.14
N TYR A 72 12.04 34.68 -15.77
CA TYR A 72 11.28 34.72 -17.04
C TYR A 72 10.75 33.33 -17.45
N HIS A 73 9.68 33.35 -18.26
CA HIS A 73 9.12 32.36 -19.21
C HIS A 73 7.57 32.35 -19.14
N PRO A 74 6.84 32.02 -20.22
CA PRO A 74 7.20 32.03 -21.65
C PRO A 74 6.13 32.75 -22.53
N LEU A 75 6.16 32.50 -23.85
CA LEU A 75 5.10 32.70 -24.87
C LEU A 75 4.85 34.11 -25.46
N SER A 76 5.61 34.44 -26.50
CA SER A 76 5.08 35.03 -27.75
C SER A 76 6.00 34.65 -28.92
N LEU A 77 5.47 34.04 -29.99
CA LEU A 77 6.21 33.66 -31.20
C LEU A 77 6.52 34.87 -32.12
N ASP A 78 7.32 34.60 -33.16
CA ASP A 78 7.18 35.19 -34.51
C ASP A 78 7.66 36.64 -34.78
N VAL A 79 8.49 37.24 -33.92
CA VAL A 79 9.00 38.62 -34.16
C VAL A 79 10.54 38.77 -34.06
N LYS A 80 11.28 37.81 -33.50
CA LYS A 80 12.73 37.96 -33.27
C LYS A 80 13.65 37.70 -34.48
N GLN A 81 13.28 36.83 -35.42
CA GLN A 81 14.11 36.44 -36.58
C GLN A 81 14.27 37.53 -37.69
N ARG A 82 14.08 38.81 -37.35
CA ARG A 82 14.25 39.96 -38.29
C ARG A 82 14.80 41.22 -37.60
N ALA A 83 15.44 41.08 -36.44
CA ALA A 83 15.65 42.18 -35.50
C ALA A 83 17.12 42.48 -35.15
N LEU A 84 18.10 42.06 -35.97
CA LEU A 84 19.50 42.46 -35.79
C LEU A 84 19.78 43.83 -36.46
N CYS A 85 19.38 44.03 -37.71
CA CYS A 85 19.58 45.31 -38.43
C CYS A 85 18.59 46.45 -38.06
N CYS A 86 17.98 46.37 -36.87
CA CYS A 86 17.03 47.38 -36.37
C CYS A 86 17.45 47.90 -34.98
N GLU A 87 18.41 48.84 -34.94
CA GLU A 87 18.87 49.44 -33.68
C GLU A 87 17.73 50.21 -32.96
N CYS A 88 17.39 49.77 -31.75
CA CYS A 88 16.29 50.34 -30.97
C CYS A 88 16.79 51.39 -29.96
N THR A 89 16.92 52.65 -30.41
CA THR A 89 17.37 53.77 -29.56
C THR A 89 16.27 54.32 -28.64
N CYS A 90 16.26 53.86 -27.38
CA CYS A 90 15.36 54.37 -26.35
C CYS A 90 15.83 55.72 -25.76
N VAL A 91 15.15 56.82 -26.10
CA VAL A 91 15.43 58.16 -25.54
C VAL A 91 14.67 58.38 -24.22
N ASP A 92 15.41 58.65 -23.16
CA ASP A 92 15.01 59.20 -21.85
C ASP A 92 13.85 58.55 -21.06
N SER A 93 14.21 57.55 -20.24
CA SER A 93 13.77 57.38 -18.83
C SER A 93 12.28 57.27 -18.45
N LEU A 94 11.33 57.23 -19.39
CA LEU A 94 9.91 56.97 -19.13
C LEU A 94 9.42 55.75 -19.94
N PHE A 95 8.79 54.80 -19.24
CA PHE A 95 8.34 53.52 -19.80
C PHE A 95 7.12 53.66 -20.71
N SER A 96 7.32 54.05 -21.98
CA SER A 96 6.27 53.98 -23.02
C SER A 96 6.83 53.93 -24.45
N CYS A 97 7.41 52.80 -24.85
CA CYS A 97 7.71 52.52 -26.26
C CYS A 97 6.41 52.18 -27.02
N GLY A 98 5.85 53.16 -27.75
CA GLY A 98 4.75 52.95 -28.69
C GLY A 98 5.24 52.55 -30.08
N ILE A 99 4.40 51.86 -30.85
CA ILE A 99 4.72 51.20 -32.15
C ILE A 99 5.11 52.18 -33.29
N ALA A 100 5.15 53.49 -33.03
CA ALA A 100 5.38 54.55 -34.04
C ALA A 100 6.83 55.07 -34.12
N GLY A 101 7.80 54.37 -33.53
CA GLY A 101 9.18 54.88 -33.32
C GLY A 101 10.31 53.98 -33.85
N PHE A 102 10.05 53.07 -34.79
CA PHE A 102 11.09 52.19 -35.35
C PHE A 102 11.83 52.86 -36.51
N SER A 103 13.15 52.96 -36.37
CA SER A 103 14.07 53.41 -37.44
C SER A 103 15.12 52.31 -37.65
N CYS A 104 14.77 51.27 -38.42
CA CYS A 104 15.75 50.26 -38.82
C CYS A 104 16.83 50.86 -39.74
N LEU A 105 17.98 50.21 -39.79
CA LEU A 105 18.90 50.33 -40.91
C LEU A 105 18.27 49.60 -42.14
N ASP A 106 18.97 49.61 -43.27
CA ASP A 106 18.37 49.26 -44.57
C ASP A 106 17.63 47.90 -44.56
N PRO A 107 16.32 47.84 -44.90
CA PRO A 107 15.59 46.58 -45.00
C PRO A 107 16.05 45.66 -46.15
N SER A 108 17.05 46.04 -46.96
CA SER A 108 17.75 45.12 -47.87
C SER A 108 18.95 44.41 -47.24
N ALA A 109 19.50 44.94 -46.14
CA ALA A 109 20.63 44.35 -45.44
C ALA A 109 20.21 43.05 -44.70
N THR A 110 21.09 42.06 -44.72
CA THR A 110 20.88 40.77 -44.07
C THR A 110 22.00 40.49 -43.06
N ASP A 111 21.79 39.55 -42.14
CA ASP A 111 22.78 39.17 -41.14
C ASP A 111 24.08 38.60 -41.78
N LEU A 112 24.01 38.11 -43.03
CA LEU A 112 25.17 37.73 -43.84
C LEU A 112 26.11 38.92 -44.17
N TYR A 113 25.60 40.15 -44.15
CA TYR A 113 26.35 41.37 -44.43
C TYR A 113 26.62 42.22 -43.17
N ASP A 114 26.39 41.67 -41.97
CA ASP A 114 26.53 42.38 -40.68
C ASP A 114 25.88 43.79 -40.68
N CYS A 115 24.75 43.89 -41.39
CA CYS A 115 23.93 45.09 -41.59
C CYS A 115 24.55 46.21 -42.47
N GLU A 116 25.59 45.92 -43.24
CA GLU A 116 26.08 46.76 -44.35
C GLU A 116 25.24 46.56 -45.64
N GLU A 117 25.37 47.48 -46.61
CA GLU A 117 24.74 47.31 -47.94
C GLU A 117 25.35 46.10 -48.68
N PRO A 118 24.54 45.18 -49.26
CA PRO A 118 25.05 44.06 -50.05
C PRO A 118 25.97 44.54 -51.19
N PRO A 119 27.15 43.93 -51.41
CA PRO A 119 28.11 44.41 -52.38
C PRO A 119 27.59 44.50 -53.81
N ALA A 120 28.03 45.55 -54.52
CA ALA A 120 27.62 45.75 -55.91
C ALA A 120 28.18 44.64 -56.82
N ALA A 121 27.32 44.07 -57.67
CA ALA A 121 27.66 43.03 -58.64
C ALA A 121 28.51 43.54 -59.85
N THR A 122 29.61 44.21 -59.58
CA THR A 122 30.60 44.65 -60.58
C THR A 122 31.48 43.48 -61.01
N PRO A 123 31.70 43.24 -62.32
CA PRO A 123 32.60 42.18 -62.76
C PRO A 123 34.06 42.43 -62.31
N CYS A 124 34.74 41.37 -61.87
CA CYS A 124 36.14 41.45 -61.46
C CYS A 124 37.07 41.87 -62.61
N SER A 125 38.05 42.75 -62.35
CA SER A 125 39.04 43.17 -63.35
C SER A 125 40.08 42.07 -63.62
N ALA A 126 40.70 42.09 -64.80
CA ALA A 126 41.77 41.14 -65.12
C ALA A 126 43.05 41.42 -64.32
N GLU A 127 43.26 42.69 -63.97
CA GLU A 127 44.40 43.17 -63.20
C GLU A 127 44.33 42.74 -61.72
N ALA A 128 43.14 42.62 -61.13
CA ALA A 128 42.93 42.18 -59.75
C ALA A 128 43.18 40.67 -59.55
N GLN A 129 42.93 39.87 -60.59
CA GLN A 129 43.01 38.39 -60.57
C GLN A 129 44.44 37.85 -60.76
N GLN A 130 45.44 38.63 -60.34
CA GLN A 130 46.83 38.16 -60.24
C GLN A 130 47.01 37.31 -58.96
N ALA A 131 48.17 36.66 -58.82
CA ALA A 131 48.50 35.94 -57.59
C ALA A 131 48.82 36.95 -56.47
N TRP A 132 48.15 36.82 -55.33
CA TRP A 132 48.33 37.64 -54.14
C TRP A 132 49.26 36.95 -53.14
N VAL A 133 49.99 37.76 -52.38
CA VAL A 133 50.68 37.33 -51.15
C VAL A 133 50.22 38.28 -50.05
N VAL A 134 49.85 37.74 -48.89
CA VAL A 134 49.39 38.51 -47.73
C VAL A 134 50.32 38.22 -46.54
N GLU A 135 51.04 39.25 -46.13
CA GLU A 135 52.02 39.28 -45.03
C GLU A 135 51.67 40.36 -43.98
N ASP A 136 50.73 41.28 -44.29
CA ASP A 136 50.25 42.34 -43.40
C ASP A 136 48.77 42.72 -43.63
N SER A 137 48.18 43.44 -42.67
CA SER A 137 46.75 43.83 -42.68
C SER A 137 46.37 44.81 -43.80
N ALA A 138 47.31 45.62 -44.30
CA ALA A 138 47.03 46.52 -45.42
C ALA A 138 46.96 45.74 -46.74
N GLN A 139 47.77 44.68 -46.89
CA GLN A 139 47.65 43.73 -47.99
C GLN A 139 46.34 42.94 -47.91
N ALA A 140 45.91 42.53 -46.71
CA ALA A 140 44.62 41.87 -46.50
C ALA A 140 43.43 42.78 -46.83
N GLN A 141 43.46 44.05 -46.42
CA GLN A 141 42.44 45.05 -46.78
C GLN A 141 42.42 45.34 -48.29
N ALA A 142 43.61 45.39 -48.94
CA ALA A 142 43.71 45.53 -50.39
C ALA A 142 43.14 44.30 -51.14
N LEU A 143 43.35 43.09 -50.63
CA LEU A 143 42.74 41.87 -51.15
C LEU A 143 41.22 41.92 -51.01
N ALA A 144 40.69 42.26 -49.83
CA ALA A 144 39.24 42.38 -49.58
C ALA A 144 38.56 43.32 -50.59
N ALA A 145 39.16 44.49 -50.84
CA ALA A 145 38.67 45.46 -51.81
C ALA A 145 38.76 45.02 -53.28
N ASN A 146 39.49 43.94 -53.59
CA ASN A 146 39.66 43.41 -54.95
C ASN A 146 38.88 42.09 -55.19
N VAL A 147 38.67 41.28 -54.15
CA VAL A 147 37.87 40.03 -54.20
C VAL A 147 36.36 40.32 -54.19
N ASN A 148 35.96 41.47 -53.65
CA ASN A 148 34.55 41.89 -53.55
C ASN A 148 34.00 42.37 -54.92
N CYS A 149 33.81 41.40 -55.83
CA CYS A 149 33.35 41.55 -57.20
C CYS A 149 32.77 40.22 -57.70
N SER A 150 32.10 40.23 -58.86
CA SER A 150 31.44 39.04 -59.44
C SER A 150 32.30 38.34 -60.50
N GLY A 151 32.32 37.01 -60.44
CA GLY A 151 32.82 36.11 -61.49
C GLY A 151 34.34 36.07 -61.67
N GLY A 152 35.13 36.42 -60.65
CA GLY A 152 36.59 36.36 -60.68
C GLY A 152 37.19 35.08 -60.09
N SER A 153 38.48 34.84 -60.35
CA SER A 153 39.24 33.79 -59.66
C SER A 153 40.54 34.33 -59.08
N PHE A 154 40.77 34.07 -57.80
CA PHE A 154 41.85 34.63 -57.00
C PHE A 154 42.68 33.52 -56.34
N GLN A 155 44.00 33.66 -56.38
CA GLN A 155 44.96 32.75 -55.75
C GLN A 155 45.79 33.55 -54.74
N VAL A 156 45.82 33.13 -53.49
CA VAL A 156 46.43 33.88 -52.38
C VAL A 156 47.37 32.98 -51.58
N GLU A 157 48.62 33.41 -51.42
CA GLU A 157 49.54 32.85 -50.43
C GLU A 157 49.47 33.66 -49.12
N TRP A 158 49.06 33.03 -48.02
CA TRP A 158 48.96 33.69 -46.71
C TRP A 158 50.16 33.34 -45.84
N ARG A 159 50.83 34.34 -45.24
CA ARG A 159 52.10 34.14 -44.53
C ARG A 159 52.08 34.78 -43.14
N GLY A 160 52.41 33.98 -42.13
CA GLY A 160 52.41 34.42 -40.73
C GLY A 160 51.01 34.77 -40.22
N SER A 161 50.94 35.59 -39.17
CA SER A 161 49.69 35.96 -38.49
C SER A 161 49.27 37.37 -38.89
N VAL A 162 48.12 37.49 -39.56
CA VAL A 162 47.61 38.77 -40.09
C VAL A 162 46.21 39.03 -39.56
N SER A 163 46.01 40.18 -38.95
CA SER A 163 44.70 40.60 -38.42
C SER A 163 43.85 41.30 -39.47
N LEU A 164 42.55 41.08 -39.43
CA LEU A 164 41.54 41.75 -40.26
C LEU A 164 40.82 42.83 -39.47
N ASP A 165 40.66 44.01 -40.09
CA ASP A 165 39.84 45.11 -39.55
C ASP A 165 38.37 45.06 -40.05
N ALA A 166 38.08 44.27 -41.10
CA ALA A 166 36.75 44.09 -41.70
C ALA A 166 36.68 42.75 -42.47
N PRO A 167 35.47 42.22 -42.78
CA PRO A 167 35.33 40.92 -43.44
C PRO A 167 35.78 40.91 -44.91
N ILE A 168 36.27 39.75 -45.36
CA ILE A 168 36.49 39.48 -46.78
C ILE A 168 35.19 38.97 -47.40
N PHE A 169 34.51 39.83 -48.16
CA PHE A 169 33.32 39.48 -48.92
C PHE A 169 33.70 38.78 -50.23
N ILE A 170 33.10 37.61 -50.48
CA ILE A 170 33.28 36.79 -51.67
C ILE A 170 31.90 36.51 -52.25
N VAL A 171 31.57 37.14 -53.39
CA VAL A 171 30.18 37.20 -53.87
C VAL A 171 30.04 36.75 -55.33
N HIS A 172 28.84 36.29 -55.67
CA HIS A 172 28.32 36.24 -57.05
C HIS A 172 29.24 35.54 -58.06
N GLY A 173 29.56 34.26 -57.79
CA GLY A 173 30.32 33.39 -58.68
C GLY A 173 31.83 33.57 -58.65
N THR A 174 32.38 34.27 -57.65
CA THR A 174 33.83 34.44 -57.47
C THR A 174 34.45 33.25 -56.73
N ASP A 175 35.60 32.77 -57.20
CA ASP A 175 36.44 31.74 -56.58
C ASP A 175 37.61 32.39 -55.81
N LEU A 176 37.69 32.19 -54.49
CA LEU A 176 38.91 32.49 -53.70
C LEU A 176 39.60 31.18 -53.28
N ASN A 177 40.91 31.10 -53.50
CA ASN A 177 41.77 30.01 -53.00
C ASN A 177 42.92 30.58 -52.17
N VAL A 178 43.00 30.20 -50.89
CA VAL A 178 44.00 30.67 -49.92
C VAL A 178 44.85 29.49 -49.44
N THR A 179 46.16 29.56 -49.64
CA THR A 179 47.11 28.55 -49.17
C THR A 179 48.14 29.15 -48.23
N GLY A 180 48.36 28.51 -47.08
CA GLY A 180 49.39 28.90 -46.12
C GLY A 180 50.81 28.71 -46.67
N GLY A 181 51.69 29.70 -46.45
CA GLY A 181 53.06 29.71 -46.95
C GLY A 181 54.11 29.99 -45.86
N GLY A 182 55.25 29.28 -45.96
CA GLY A 182 56.42 29.47 -45.10
C GLY A 182 56.62 28.39 -44.02
N GLU A 183 57.59 28.62 -43.12
CA GLU A 183 57.89 27.74 -41.97
C GLU A 183 57.05 28.05 -40.71
N ALA A 184 56.17 29.06 -40.78
CA ALA A 184 55.32 29.49 -39.68
C ALA A 184 53.84 29.27 -40.02
N SER A 185 53.00 29.07 -38.99
CA SER A 185 51.55 28.96 -39.13
C SER A 185 50.96 30.21 -39.81
N ALA A 186 50.26 30.02 -40.93
CA ALA A 186 49.49 31.06 -41.57
C ALA A 186 48.17 31.26 -40.82
N VAL A 187 48.00 32.40 -40.14
CA VAL A 187 46.83 32.70 -39.30
C VAL A 187 46.09 33.92 -39.86
N ILE A 188 44.78 33.78 -39.99
CA ILE A 188 43.82 34.81 -40.35
C ILE A 188 43.08 35.17 -39.06
N ASP A 189 43.34 36.34 -38.47
CA ASP A 189 42.90 36.70 -37.12
C ASP A 189 41.86 37.83 -37.12
N GLY A 190 40.68 37.58 -36.55
CA GLY A 190 39.58 38.55 -36.46
C GLY A 190 39.70 39.51 -35.27
N ASN A 191 40.75 39.35 -34.44
CA ASN A 191 41.06 40.16 -33.26
C ASN A 191 39.91 40.23 -32.20
N GLY A 192 38.94 39.32 -32.27
CA GLY A 192 37.72 39.32 -31.46
C GLY A 192 36.68 40.36 -31.89
N THR A 193 36.88 41.03 -33.04
CA THR A 193 36.13 42.23 -33.44
C THR A 193 35.44 42.17 -34.81
N THR A 194 35.77 41.21 -35.67
CA THR A 194 35.15 41.12 -37.01
C THR A 194 35.06 39.68 -37.54
N ARG A 195 34.16 39.44 -38.49
CA ARG A 195 34.08 38.17 -39.24
C ARG A 195 35.25 38.06 -40.21
N LEU A 196 35.78 36.86 -40.46
CA LEU A 196 36.90 36.71 -41.40
C LEU A 196 36.42 36.69 -42.85
N PHE A 197 35.37 35.90 -43.14
CA PHE A 197 34.82 35.74 -44.48
C PHE A 197 33.28 35.80 -44.48
N SER A 198 32.73 36.39 -45.53
CA SER A 198 31.30 36.25 -45.87
C SER A 198 31.18 35.81 -47.33
N VAL A 199 30.47 34.72 -47.59
CA VAL A 199 30.49 33.99 -48.87
C VAL A 199 29.06 33.83 -49.41
N ASP A 200 28.71 34.55 -50.47
CA ASP A 200 27.35 34.55 -51.04
C ASP A 200 27.33 34.11 -52.51
N ASN A 201 26.78 32.92 -52.77
CA ASN A 201 26.72 32.28 -54.08
C ASN A 201 28.10 32.25 -54.76
N ALA A 202 29.11 31.78 -54.02
CA ALA A 202 30.53 31.89 -54.35
C ALA A 202 31.34 30.72 -53.77
N THR A 203 32.66 30.66 -54.07
CA THR A 203 33.54 29.56 -53.61
C THR A 203 34.69 30.06 -52.75
N LEU A 204 34.94 29.37 -51.64
CA LEU A 204 36.12 29.57 -50.80
C LEU A 204 36.88 28.25 -50.59
N ARG A 205 38.17 28.24 -50.91
CA ARG A 205 39.07 27.10 -50.67
C ARG A 205 40.20 27.54 -49.74
N LEU A 206 40.44 26.76 -48.68
CA LEU A 206 41.45 27.02 -47.66
C LEU A 206 42.37 25.81 -47.51
N SER A 207 43.69 26.02 -47.41
CA SER A 207 44.60 24.93 -47.07
C SER A 207 45.86 25.40 -46.33
N GLY A 208 46.22 24.72 -45.24
CA GLY A 208 47.38 25.06 -44.42
C GLY A 208 47.24 26.35 -43.60
N VAL A 209 46.01 26.71 -43.21
CA VAL A 209 45.70 27.99 -42.55
C VAL A 209 44.87 27.80 -41.26
N GLU A 210 45.08 28.68 -40.29
CA GLU A 210 44.27 28.81 -39.08
C GLU A 210 43.38 30.06 -39.17
N LEU A 211 42.09 29.91 -38.86
CA LEU A 211 41.10 30.97 -38.78
C LEU A 211 40.77 31.22 -37.30
N ARG A 212 41.19 32.37 -36.76
CA ARG A 212 41.22 32.65 -35.33
C ARG A 212 40.47 33.92 -34.95
N SER A 213 39.86 33.95 -33.76
CA SER A 213 39.27 35.15 -33.15
C SER A 213 38.21 35.88 -34.01
N GLY A 214 37.63 35.21 -35.00
CA GLY A 214 36.54 35.75 -35.81
C GLY A 214 35.30 35.97 -34.93
N SER A 215 34.67 37.15 -35.04
CA SER A 215 33.61 37.58 -34.14
C SER A 215 32.53 38.35 -34.91
N SER A 216 31.28 37.87 -34.85
CA SER A 216 30.17 38.40 -35.65
C SER A 216 28.81 38.01 -35.06
N ALA A 217 27.70 38.47 -35.65
CA ALA A 217 26.36 38.00 -35.33
C ALA A 217 26.20 36.49 -35.61
N ILE A 218 26.62 36.04 -36.79
CA ILE A 218 26.56 34.65 -37.25
C ILE A 218 27.88 34.28 -37.92
N GLY A 219 28.27 33.00 -37.87
CA GLY A 219 29.41 32.48 -38.64
C GLY A 219 30.71 33.19 -38.30
N GLY A 220 31.14 33.16 -37.03
CA GLY A 220 32.21 34.02 -36.51
C GLY A 220 33.49 34.04 -37.34
N ALA A 221 33.91 32.89 -37.88
CA ALA A 221 34.96 32.83 -38.90
C ALA A 221 34.40 33.00 -40.32
N ILE A 222 33.38 32.20 -40.68
CA ILE A 222 32.77 32.17 -42.02
C ILE A 222 31.24 32.12 -41.89
N ALA A 223 30.54 33.03 -42.55
CA ALA A 223 29.11 32.87 -42.86
C ALA A 223 28.95 32.62 -44.36
N ALA A 224 28.10 31.66 -44.73
CA ALA A 224 27.97 31.18 -46.10
C ALA A 224 26.51 30.97 -46.53
N SER A 225 26.19 31.45 -47.74
CA SER A 225 24.88 31.43 -48.39
C SER A 225 25.04 30.90 -49.81
N GLY A 226 24.33 29.83 -50.18
CA GLY A 226 24.38 29.26 -51.54
C GLY A 226 25.79 28.86 -52.01
N ALA A 227 26.72 28.61 -51.08
CA ALA A 227 28.15 28.64 -51.33
C ALA A 227 28.80 27.25 -51.41
N THR A 228 30.04 27.21 -51.87
CA THR A 228 30.89 26.01 -51.83
C THR A 228 32.18 26.29 -51.05
N LEU A 229 32.39 25.55 -49.95
CA LEU A 229 33.58 25.65 -49.10
C LEU A 229 34.39 24.35 -49.17
N ALA A 230 35.72 24.43 -49.26
CA ALA A 230 36.59 23.26 -49.19
C ALA A 230 37.84 23.52 -48.34
N PHE A 231 38.13 22.62 -47.39
CA PHE A 231 39.25 22.76 -46.44
C PHE A 231 40.22 21.58 -46.50
N ASN A 232 41.49 21.82 -46.15
CA ASN A 232 42.55 20.82 -46.18
C ASN A 232 43.73 21.24 -45.28
N ASN A 233 43.88 20.61 -44.11
CA ASN A 233 44.82 21.04 -43.06
C ASN A 233 44.48 22.45 -42.59
N THR A 234 43.30 22.59 -41.97
CA THR A 234 42.69 23.89 -41.61
C THR A 234 42.13 23.82 -40.19
N SER A 235 42.41 24.85 -39.39
CA SER A 235 41.92 24.93 -38.00
C SER A 235 41.11 26.20 -37.75
N PHE A 236 40.08 26.08 -36.91
CA PHE A 236 39.16 27.15 -36.51
C PHE A 236 39.24 27.28 -34.99
N VAL A 237 39.79 28.40 -34.50
CA VAL A 237 40.22 28.52 -33.10
C VAL A 237 39.68 29.79 -32.43
N ASN A 238 38.96 29.64 -31.31
CA ASN A 238 38.39 30.74 -30.52
C ASN A 238 37.48 31.72 -31.31
N ASN A 239 36.76 31.25 -32.33
CA ASN A 239 35.79 32.08 -33.06
C ASN A 239 34.44 32.15 -32.30
N SER A 240 33.70 33.25 -32.42
CA SER A 240 32.47 33.50 -31.65
C SER A 240 31.34 34.10 -32.48
N ALA A 241 30.11 33.59 -32.29
CA ALA A 241 28.88 34.12 -32.87
C ALA A 241 27.89 34.62 -31.82
N GLY A 242 27.33 35.82 -32.04
CA GLY A 242 26.28 36.43 -31.21
C GLY A 242 24.89 35.80 -31.36
N SER A 243 24.74 34.84 -32.27
CA SER A 243 23.59 33.97 -32.50
C SER A 243 24.15 32.57 -32.81
N ASN A 244 24.19 32.14 -34.07
CA ASN A 244 24.49 30.76 -34.46
C ASN A 244 25.80 30.59 -35.25
N GLY A 245 26.46 29.44 -35.08
CA GLY A 245 27.63 29.05 -35.87
C GLY A 245 28.91 29.76 -35.45
N GLY A 246 29.50 29.37 -34.32
CA GLY A 246 30.64 30.09 -33.73
C GLY A 246 31.87 30.20 -34.63
N ALA A 247 32.15 29.17 -35.43
CA ALA A 247 33.11 29.25 -36.54
C ALA A 247 32.39 29.37 -37.90
N LEU A 248 31.48 28.44 -38.23
CA LEU A 248 30.74 28.40 -39.49
C LEU A 248 29.24 28.53 -39.28
N TRP A 249 28.61 29.39 -40.08
CA TRP A 249 27.17 29.42 -40.29
C TRP A 249 26.86 29.14 -41.76
N LEU A 250 25.97 28.19 -42.04
CA LEU A 250 25.70 27.65 -43.37
C LEU A 250 24.20 27.68 -43.69
N THR A 251 23.81 28.36 -44.77
CA THR A 251 22.50 28.20 -45.43
C THR A 251 22.71 27.82 -46.89
N ASP A 252 21.96 26.84 -47.39
CA ASP A 252 21.95 26.43 -48.80
C ASP A 252 23.35 26.09 -49.36
N SER A 253 24.28 25.71 -48.48
CA SER A 253 25.72 25.70 -48.75
C SER A 253 26.34 24.30 -48.60
N SER A 254 27.39 24.04 -49.37
CA SER A 254 28.15 22.78 -49.32
C SER A 254 29.56 22.99 -48.75
N VAL A 255 30.00 22.06 -47.89
CA VAL A 255 31.30 22.08 -47.21
C VAL A 255 31.92 20.70 -47.24
N SER A 256 33.22 20.61 -47.57
CA SER A 256 33.94 19.34 -47.59
C SER A 256 35.40 19.47 -47.15
N TRP A 257 35.93 18.44 -46.50
CA TRP A 257 37.37 18.34 -46.21
C TRP A 257 37.88 16.89 -46.21
N GLY A 258 39.14 16.75 -46.65
CA GLY A 258 39.88 15.48 -46.69
C GLY A 258 41.29 15.56 -46.11
N GLY A 259 41.72 16.74 -45.65
CA GLY A 259 42.88 16.90 -44.77
C GLY A 259 42.45 17.05 -43.31
N GLY A 260 43.42 17.03 -42.39
CA GLY A 260 43.15 17.19 -40.97
C GLY A 260 42.42 18.51 -40.70
N THR A 261 41.35 18.49 -39.91
CA THR A 261 40.52 19.68 -39.69
C THR A 261 40.12 19.80 -38.22
N GLU A 262 40.36 20.97 -37.61
CA GLU A 262 40.18 21.17 -36.16
C GLU A 262 39.25 22.35 -35.85
N PHE A 263 38.34 22.14 -34.90
CA PHE A 263 37.45 23.14 -34.33
C PHE A 263 37.70 23.21 -32.83
N ILE A 264 38.39 24.24 -32.38
CA ILE A 264 38.88 24.38 -31.01
C ILE A 264 38.30 25.64 -30.35
N SER A 265 37.61 25.46 -29.23
CA SER A 265 37.11 26.55 -28.37
C SER A 265 36.20 27.58 -29.08
N ASN A 266 35.50 27.21 -30.15
CA ASN A 266 34.56 28.10 -30.83
C ASN A 266 33.24 28.19 -30.05
N THR A 267 32.55 29.33 -30.11
CA THR A 267 31.38 29.60 -29.26
C THR A 267 30.19 30.25 -29.97
N ALA A 268 28.97 29.86 -29.62
CA ALA A 268 27.72 30.44 -30.13
C ALA A 268 26.77 30.83 -28.99
N ALA A 269 26.11 31.98 -29.11
CA ALA A 269 25.14 32.47 -28.12
C ALA A 269 23.73 31.87 -28.29
N GLU A 270 23.48 31.16 -29.39
CA GLU A 270 22.34 30.26 -29.59
C GLU A 270 22.88 28.84 -29.82
N SER A 271 22.99 28.38 -31.07
CA SER A 271 23.32 26.98 -31.40
C SER A 271 24.48 26.81 -32.38
N GLY A 272 25.11 25.63 -32.35
CA GLY A 272 26.23 25.27 -33.22
C GLY A 272 27.53 26.00 -32.84
N GLY A 273 28.13 25.63 -31.71
CA GLY A 273 29.31 26.32 -31.18
C GLY A 273 30.51 26.35 -32.12
N ALA A 274 30.69 25.33 -32.97
CA ALA A 274 31.59 25.39 -34.12
C ALA A 274 30.82 25.59 -35.44
N ILE A 275 29.85 24.74 -35.76
CA ILE A 275 29.14 24.73 -37.06
C ILE A 275 27.63 24.79 -36.84
N PHE A 276 26.94 25.65 -37.60
CA PHE A 276 25.48 25.67 -37.67
C PHE A 276 24.96 25.40 -39.08
N LEU A 277 23.90 24.59 -39.18
CA LEU A 277 23.32 24.08 -40.43
C LEU A 277 21.86 24.54 -40.61
N LEU A 278 21.58 25.15 -41.76
CA LEU A 278 20.27 25.64 -42.19
C LEU A 278 20.01 25.29 -43.68
N ASN A 279 18.74 25.19 -44.07
CA ASN A 279 18.24 25.05 -45.47
C ASN A 279 19.12 24.15 -46.36
N GLY A 280 18.92 22.83 -46.35
CA GLY A 280 19.62 21.90 -47.26
C GLY A 280 21.16 21.86 -47.17
N SER A 281 21.79 22.54 -46.22
CA SER A 281 23.25 22.61 -46.14
C SER A 281 23.89 21.23 -45.92
N TYR A 282 25.01 20.99 -46.61
CA TYR A 282 25.69 19.70 -46.66
C TYR A 282 27.13 19.82 -46.16
N VAL A 283 27.50 19.07 -45.14
CA VAL A 283 28.86 18.97 -44.59
C VAL A 283 29.37 17.54 -44.72
N SER A 284 30.61 17.37 -45.19
CA SER A 284 31.27 16.05 -45.26
C SER A 284 32.73 16.07 -44.80
N SER A 285 33.08 15.19 -43.86
CA SER A 285 34.46 14.95 -43.43
C SER A 285 34.98 13.60 -43.94
N THR A 286 36.17 13.58 -44.55
CA THR A 286 36.88 12.36 -44.98
C THR A 286 38.31 12.27 -44.43
N GLY A 287 38.80 13.33 -43.80
CA GLY A 287 40.07 13.36 -43.07
C GLY A 287 39.86 13.50 -41.56
N ASP A 288 40.92 13.26 -40.79
CA ASP A 288 40.92 13.30 -39.32
C ASP A 288 40.33 14.62 -38.80
N THR A 289 39.30 14.55 -37.95
CA THR A 289 38.52 15.71 -37.54
C THR A 289 38.37 15.83 -36.02
N ASN A 290 38.77 16.97 -35.45
CA ASN A 290 38.74 17.22 -34.00
C ASN A 290 37.78 18.37 -33.65
N PHE A 291 36.74 18.10 -32.85
CA PHE A 291 35.89 19.11 -32.22
C PHE A 291 36.18 19.14 -30.72
N VAL A 292 36.90 20.17 -30.25
CA VAL A 292 37.46 20.24 -28.90
C VAL A 292 37.02 21.51 -28.17
N ARG A 293 36.29 21.38 -27.05
CA ARG A 293 35.83 22.49 -26.18
C ARG A 293 34.98 23.57 -26.87
N ASN A 294 34.27 23.23 -27.94
CA ASN A 294 33.31 24.17 -28.53
C ASN A 294 32.06 24.28 -27.64
N GLY A 295 31.43 25.45 -27.61
CA GLY A 295 30.35 25.77 -26.66
C GLY A 295 29.14 26.48 -27.29
N ALA A 296 27.93 26.05 -26.95
CA ALA A 296 26.68 26.71 -27.33
C ALA A 296 25.87 27.09 -26.07
N LEU A 297 25.12 28.20 -26.09
CA LEU A 297 24.21 28.54 -24.97
C LEU A 297 22.84 27.86 -25.07
N VAL A 298 22.47 27.36 -26.24
CA VAL A 298 21.26 26.57 -26.47
C VAL A 298 21.67 25.17 -26.91
N ASP A 299 21.75 24.88 -28.21
CA ASP A 299 21.89 23.51 -28.72
C ASP A 299 23.16 23.25 -29.54
N GLY A 300 23.73 22.04 -29.43
CA GLY A 300 24.80 21.60 -30.32
C GLY A 300 26.14 22.29 -30.06
N GLY A 301 26.81 21.92 -28.97
CA GLY A 301 28.05 22.58 -28.52
C GLY A 301 29.17 22.58 -29.56
N ALA A 302 29.25 21.55 -30.41
CA ALA A 302 30.07 21.55 -31.61
C ALA A 302 29.23 21.83 -32.87
N VAL A 303 28.17 21.06 -33.14
CA VAL A 303 27.33 21.21 -34.34
C VAL A 303 25.85 21.20 -33.99
N GLY A 304 25.09 22.14 -34.57
CA GLY A 304 23.64 22.21 -34.42
C GLY A 304 22.91 22.52 -35.74
N SER A 305 21.66 22.10 -35.83
CA SER A 305 20.68 22.59 -36.80
C SER A 305 19.51 23.27 -36.08
N VAL A 306 18.54 23.80 -36.84
CA VAL A 306 17.22 24.14 -36.34
C VAL A 306 16.15 23.28 -37.03
N ALA A 307 15.07 22.96 -36.32
CA ALA A 307 13.90 22.34 -36.93
C ALA A 307 13.16 23.38 -37.79
N SER A 308 12.78 23.00 -39.02
CA SER A 308 11.81 23.79 -39.78
C SER A 308 10.38 23.36 -39.42
N ASP A 309 9.46 24.32 -39.22
CA ASP A 309 8.04 24.05 -38.97
C ASP A 309 7.36 23.28 -40.14
N SER A 310 8.02 23.21 -41.30
CA SER A 310 7.63 22.40 -42.45
C SER A 310 8.24 21.00 -42.42
N VAL A 311 7.53 20.05 -41.81
CA VAL A 311 7.84 18.59 -41.77
C VAL A 311 7.89 17.91 -43.18
N LEU A 312 7.87 18.69 -44.27
CA LEU A 312 7.92 18.24 -45.67
C LEU A 312 8.61 19.28 -46.61
N SER A 313 9.70 19.93 -46.18
CA SER A 313 10.65 20.54 -47.14
C SER A 313 11.55 19.43 -47.74
N PRO A 314 11.95 19.50 -49.03
CA PRO A 314 12.81 18.50 -49.66
C PRO A 314 14.31 18.74 -49.42
N GLU A 315 14.65 19.58 -48.44
CA GLU A 315 15.97 20.21 -48.24
C GLU A 315 16.41 20.06 -46.78
N ASP A 316 16.38 18.80 -46.30
CA ASP A 316 17.00 18.40 -45.04
C ASP A 316 18.52 18.63 -45.11
N SER A 317 19.08 19.34 -44.12
CA SER A 317 20.54 19.48 -43.99
C SER A 317 21.17 18.11 -43.68
N THR A 318 22.47 17.94 -44.01
CA THR A 318 23.15 16.65 -43.88
C THR A 318 24.59 16.78 -43.36
N LEU A 319 24.95 15.90 -42.44
CA LEU A 319 26.30 15.76 -41.87
C LEU A 319 26.84 14.35 -42.14
N SER A 320 27.81 14.23 -43.05
CA SER A 320 28.49 12.96 -43.35
C SER A 320 29.85 12.89 -42.64
N ILE A 321 30.04 11.86 -41.82
CA ILE A 321 31.27 11.59 -41.07
C ILE A 321 31.88 10.28 -41.61
N ASP A 322 32.79 10.45 -42.56
CA ASP A 322 33.47 9.39 -43.32
C ASP A 322 34.98 9.35 -43.04
N GLY A 323 35.49 10.22 -42.14
CA GLY A 323 36.84 10.19 -41.56
C GLY A 323 36.84 9.98 -40.03
N PRO A 324 37.97 9.58 -39.42
CA PRO A 324 38.10 9.49 -37.96
C PRO A 324 37.75 10.83 -37.29
N THR A 325 36.88 10.82 -36.27
CA THR A 325 36.31 12.06 -35.71
C THR A 325 36.16 12.01 -34.20
N ALA A 326 36.71 12.99 -33.50
CA ALA A 326 36.67 13.08 -32.04
C ALA A 326 35.93 14.34 -31.57
N PHE A 327 34.86 14.16 -30.78
CA PHE A 327 34.14 15.20 -30.07
C PHE A 327 34.53 15.15 -28.58
N VAL A 328 35.35 16.10 -28.12
CA VAL A 328 35.97 16.08 -26.80
C VAL A 328 35.67 17.35 -25.99
N ASN A 329 35.10 17.20 -24.80
CA ASN A 329 34.81 18.30 -23.86
C ASN A 329 33.94 19.44 -24.45
N ASN A 330 33.09 19.18 -25.47
CA ASN A 330 32.17 20.20 -26.00
C ASN A 330 30.96 20.35 -25.07
N THR A 331 30.37 21.55 -25.01
CA THR A 331 29.29 21.86 -24.06
C THR A 331 28.11 22.61 -24.67
N SER A 332 26.89 22.33 -24.18
CA SER A 332 25.71 23.10 -24.56
C SER A 332 24.84 23.51 -23.36
N GLY A 333 24.26 24.71 -23.46
CA GLY A 333 23.47 25.33 -22.41
C GLY A 333 22.05 24.77 -22.26
N GLU A 334 21.54 24.08 -23.28
CA GLU A 334 20.35 23.23 -23.22
C GLU A 334 20.67 21.80 -23.69
N ASN A 335 20.68 21.47 -24.99
CA ASN A 335 20.72 20.09 -25.47
C ASN A 335 21.91 19.78 -26.41
N GLY A 336 22.36 18.52 -26.48
CA GLY A 336 23.37 18.08 -27.44
C GLY A 336 24.76 18.67 -27.19
N GLY A 337 25.48 18.21 -26.17
CA GLY A 337 26.75 18.82 -25.75
C GLY A 337 27.82 18.84 -26.85
N ALA A 338 27.80 17.85 -27.76
CA ALA A 338 28.52 17.92 -29.03
C ALA A 338 27.57 18.19 -30.22
N LEU A 339 26.51 17.39 -30.38
CA LEU A 339 25.62 17.43 -31.55
C LEU A 339 24.16 17.64 -31.17
N ALA A 340 23.46 18.56 -31.83
CA ALA A 340 22.00 18.65 -31.78
C ALA A 340 21.41 18.52 -33.19
N LEU A 341 20.65 17.43 -33.39
CA LEU A 341 20.05 17.05 -34.67
C LEU A 341 18.55 17.35 -34.62
N LEU A 342 18.17 18.55 -35.09
CA LEU A 342 16.80 19.04 -35.02
C LEU A 342 16.11 18.99 -36.39
N GLY A 343 14.90 18.43 -36.42
CA GLY A 343 13.84 18.63 -37.42
C GLY A 343 14.28 18.57 -38.88
N GLY A 344 15.07 17.55 -39.23
CA GLY A 344 15.49 17.24 -40.60
C GLY A 344 16.92 16.72 -40.71
N LEU A 345 17.85 17.26 -39.92
CA LEU A 345 19.29 16.99 -40.05
C LEU A 345 19.62 15.49 -40.06
N SER A 346 20.01 14.98 -41.24
CA SER A 346 20.46 13.59 -41.39
C SER A 346 21.95 13.48 -41.04
N ILE A 347 22.33 12.40 -40.35
CA ILE A 347 23.72 12.09 -40.04
C ILE A 347 24.06 10.67 -40.49
N SER A 348 25.22 10.52 -41.11
CA SER A 348 25.80 9.23 -41.48
C SER A 348 27.18 9.14 -40.87
N VAL A 349 27.41 8.14 -40.00
CA VAL A 349 28.72 7.87 -39.39
C VAL A 349 29.20 6.52 -39.90
N ASN A 350 30.15 6.54 -40.84
CA ASN A 350 30.60 5.35 -41.56
C ASN A 350 32.00 4.88 -41.13
N THR A 351 32.52 5.36 -39.99
CA THR A 351 33.87 5.05 -39.50
C THR A 351 33.86 4.41 -38.11
N GLY A 352 34.69 3.38 -37.92
CA GLY A 352 34.92 2.74 -36.61
C GLY A 352 35.88 3.50 -35.69
N GLU A 353 36.10 4.78 -35.96
CA GLU A 353 37.01 5.66 -35.22
C GLU A 353 36.34 7.00 -34.87
N THR A 354 35.01 6.97 -34.64
CA THR A 354 34.24 8.11 -34.14
C THR A 354 34.00 8.00 -32.63
N SER A 355 34.29 9.07 -31.89
CA SER A 355 34.16 9.08 -30.42
C SER A 355 33.62 10.40 -29.84
N PHE A 356 32.84 10.26 -28.77
CA PHE A 356 32.28 11.34 -27.95
C PHE A 356 32.76 11.16 -26.51
N VAL A 357 33.65 12.05 -26.05
CA VAL A 357 34.32 11.96 -24.73
C VAL A 357 34.14 13.25 -23.93
N ASP A 358 33.73 13.15 -22.66
CA ASP A 358 33.55 14.26 -21.71
C ASP A 358 32.58 15.38 -22.18
N ASN A 359 31.70 15.15 -23.15
CA ASN A 359 30.77 16.20 -23.60
C ASN A 359 29.62 16.38 -22.58
N SER A 360 29.10 17.60 -22.46
CA SER A 360 28.08 17.91 -21.45
C SER A 360 26.97 18.84 -21.98
N ALA A 361 25.72 18.48 -21.71
CA ALA A 361 24.55 19.32 -21.97
C ALA A 361 23.83 19.60 -20.64
N ASN A 362 23.32 20.82 -20.42
CA ASN A 362 22.60 21.09 -19.17
C ASN A 362 21.26 20.33 -19.07
N LEU A 363 20.59 20.06 -20.19
CA LEU A 363 19.26 19.45 -20.24
C LEU A 363 19.32 18.03 -20.80
N ALA A 364 19.46 17.86 -22.12
CA ALA A 364 19.35 16.55 -22.75
C ALA A 364 20.48 16.20 -23.74
N GLY A 365 20.94 14.93 -23.73
CA GLY A 365 21.91 14.41 -24.69
C GLY A 365 23.31 14.96 -24.48
N GLY A 366 24.03 14.44 -23.47
CA GLY A 366 25.33 14.98 -23.07
C GLY A 366 26.37 15.02 -24.19
N ALA A 367 26.33 14.03 -25.09
CA ALA A 367 26.99 14.08 -26.39
C ALA A 367 26.03 14.49 -27.52
N VAL A 368 24.90 13.79 -27.67
CA VAL A 368 24.02 13.90 -28.84
C VAL A 368 22.56 14.07 -28.44
N TYR A 369 21.89 15.05 -29.02
CA TYR A 369 20.44 15.24 -28.93
C TYR A 369 19.80 15.09 -30.31
N VAL A 370 18.63 14.43 -30.37
CA VAL A 370 17.86 14.20 -31.60
C VAL A 370 16.41 14.59 -31.35
N SER A 371 15.83 15.46 -32.18
CA SER A 371 14.40 15.81 -32.11
C SER A 371 13.76 15.81 -33.49
N ASP A 372 12.61 15.13 -33.61
CA ASP A 372 11.67 15.22 -34.73
C ASP A 372 12.25 14.87 -36.12
N THR A 373 13.33 14.08 -36.18
CA THR A 373 13.87 13.59 -37.45
C THR A 373 12.98 12.50 -38.07
N ALA A 374 12.63 12.67 -39.35
CA ALA A 374 11.76 11.73 -40.07
C ALA A 374 12.43 10.35 -40.27
N ILE A 375 13.76 10.33 -40.40
CA ILE A 375 14.60 9.14 -40.48
C ILE A 375 15.45 9.07 -39.21
N GLY A 376 15.45 7.93 -38.53
CA GLY A 376 16.30 7.71 -37.36
C GLY A 376 17.79 7.71 -37.74
N PRO A 377 18.66 8.45 -37.00
CA PRO A 377 20.09 8.48 -37.29
C PRO A 377 20.76 7.14 -36.98
N THR A 378 21.82 6.82 -37.73
CA THR A 378 22.57 5.56 -37.57
C THR A 378 23.98 5.83 -37.07
N PHE A 379 24.31 5.26 -35.92
CA PHE A 379 25.63 5.25 -35.31
C PHE A 379 26.18 3.82 -35.41
N SER A 380 27.26 3.64 -36.16
CA SER A 380 28.00 2.37 -36.25
C SER A 380 29.37 2.51 -35.61
N ASP A 381 29.74 1.54 -34.76
CA ASP A 381 31.08 1.41 -34.18
C ASP A 381 31.55 2.65 -33.35
N VAL A 382 30.59 3.43 -32.84
CA VAL A 382 30.83 4.69 -32.09
C VAL A 382 31.07 4.44 -30.60
N ILE A 383 32.01 5.20 -30.01
CA ILE A 383 32.27 5.24 -28.56
C ILE A 383 31.64 6.50 -27.94
N PHE A 384 30.86 6.32 -26.89
CA PHE A 384 30.34 7.37 -26.01
C PHE A 384 30.87 7.14 -24.59
N ASP A 385 31.87 7.92 -24.17
CA ASP A 385 32.52 7.79 -22.87
C ASP A 385 32.38 9.05 -22.00
N SER A 386 32.02 8.88 -20.73
CA SER A 386 32.07 9.93 -19.69
C SER A 386 31.26 11.20 -19.98
N ASN A 387 30.26 11.14 -20.88
CA ASN A 387 29.40 12.28 -21.22
C ASN A 387 28.30 12.49 -20.15
N SER A 388 27.76 13.71 -20.02
CA SER A 388 26.76 14.00 -18.98
C SER A 388 25.62 14.98 -19.33
N ALA A 389 24.45 14.74 -18.76
CA ALA A 389 23.24 15.59 -18.89
C ALA A 389 22.27 15.44 -17.71
N GLN A 390 21.11 16.13 -17.73
CA GLN A 390 19.98 15.73 -16.88
C GLN A 390 19.27 14.48 -17.46
N VAL A 391 19.09 14.44 -18.78
CA VAL A 391 18.35 13.41 -19.52
C VAL A 391 19.20 12.84 -20.66
N GLY A 392 19.42 11.53 -20.73
CA GLY A 392 20.24 10.92 -21.78
C GLY A 392 21.72 11.31 -21.66
N GLY A 393 22.43 10.70 -20.70
CA GLY A 393 23.78 11.12 -20.32
C GLY A 393 24.79 11.15 -21.47
N ALA A 394 24.69 10.22 -22.43
CA ALA A 394 25.30 10.36 -23.74
C ALA A 394 24.31 10.86 -24.79
N VAL A 395 23.16 10.20 -24.93
CA VAL A 395 22.22 10.45 -26.04
C VAL A 395 20.79 10.63 -25.54
N SER A 396 20.08 11.61 -26.09
CA SER A 396 18.64 11.78 -25.86
C SER A 396 17.91 11.90 -27.19
N SER A 397 16.82 11.15 -27.37
CA SER A 397 16.03 11.08 -28.60
C SER A 397 14.55 11.36 -28.34
N LEU A 398 13.99 12.39 -28.99
CA LEU A 398 12.58 12.75 -28.94
C LEU A 398 11.95 12.62 -30.33
N GLY A 399 10.93 11.77 -30.47
CA GLY A 399 10.08 11.72 -31.67
C GLY A 399 10.75 11.24 -32.98
N SER A 400 11.98 10.72 -32.93
CA SER A 400 12.72 10.28 -34.13
C SER A 400 12.09 9.05 -34.81
N GLY A 401 12.15 8.98 -36.15
CA GLY A 401 11.68 7.85 -36.96
C GLY A 401 10.16 7.77 -37.18
N ASN A 402 9.39 8.80 -36.80
CA ASN A 402 7.92 8.81 -36.86
C ASN A 402 7.35 9.22 -38.24
N VAL A 403 7.63 8.46 -39.30
CA VAL A 403 7.08 8.70 -40.64
C VAL A 403 5.56 8.52 -40.68
N LYS A 404 4.80 9.62 -40.62
CA LYS A 404 3.33 9.62 -40.74
C LYS A 404 2.87 9.62 -42.20
N GLY A 405 2.81 8.44 -42.82
CA GLY A 405 1.90 8.18 -43.95
C GLY A 405 2.50 7.82 -45.30
N GLY A 406 3.37 6.81 -45.36
CA GLY A 406 3.64 6.07 -46.60
C GLY A 406 2.74 4.83 -46.73
N GLU A 407 2.43 4.38 -47.95
CA GLU A 407 1.62 3.16 -48.17
C GLU A 407 2.36 1.83 -47.87
N ASN A 408 3.62 1.90 -47.43
CA ASN A 408 4.36 0.78 -46.85
C ASN A 408 4.99 1.24 -45.54
N ASP A 409 4.77 0.49 -44.44
CA ASP A 409 5.38 0.74 -43.12
C ASP A 409 6.87 0.36 -43.11
N GLN A 410 7.71 1.07 -43.88
CA GLN A 410 9.16 1.03 -43.67
C GLN A 410 9.51 1.94 -42.50
N LEU A 411 9.63 1.29 -41.34
CA LEU A 411 10.06 1.88 -40.08
C LEU A 411 11.57 2.14 -40.16
N LEU A 412 12.00 3.37 -39.86
CA LEU A 412 13.38 3.83 -39.98
C LEU A 412 13.93 4.22 -38.58
N PRO A 413 14.40 3.25 -37.80
CA PRO A 413 14.72 3.44 -36.38
C PRO A 413 16.03 4.18 -36.13
N THR A 414 16.14 4.85 -34.98
CA THR A 414 17.44 5.26 -34.43
C THR A 414 18.27 4.00 -34.22
N THR A 415 19.44 3.90 -34.83
CA THR A 415 20.21 2.64 -34.85
C THR A 415 21.58 2.82 -34.22
N PHE A 416 21.90 1.98 -33.24
CA PHE A 416 23.21 1.87 -32.61
C PHE A 416 23.74 0.45 -32.83
N SER A 417 24.75 0.31 -33.69
CA SER A 417 25.32 -0.98 -34.10
C SER A 417 26.79 -1.05 -33.70
N ARG A 418 27.18 -2.04 -32.89
CA ARG A 418 28.53 -2.20 -32.29
C ARG A 418 29.00 -1.01 -31.42
N CYS A 419 28.06 -0.21 -30.92
CA CYS A 419 28.37 0.97 -30.11
C CYS A 419 28.82 0.62 -28.68
N ARG A 420 29.53 1.56 -28.04
CA ARG A 420 29.99 1.43 -26.65
C ARG A 420 29.58 2.66 -25.84
N PHE A 421 28.79 2.45 -24.80
CA PHE A 421 28.39 3.47 -23.84
C PHE A 421 29.03 3.18 -22.49
N THR A 422 30.06 3.94 -22.14
CA THR A 422 30.86 3.76 -20.91
C THR A 422 30.82 4.99 -20.00
N PHE A 423 30.51 4.79 -18.72
CA PHE A 423 30.58 5.82 -17.66
C PHE A 423 29.78 7.11 -17.89
N ASN A 424 28.78 7.09 -18.77
CA ASN A 424 27.95 8.26 -19.02
C ASN A 424 26.95 8.48 -17.88
N ARG A 425 26.61 9.74 -17.60
CA ARG A 425 25.80 10.11 -16.43
C ARG A 425 24.63 11.04 -16.76
N ALA A 426 23.43 10.61 -16.40
CA ALA A 426 22.25 11.46 -16.30
C ALA A 426 21.98 11.83 -14.83
N THR A 427 21.48 13.03 -14.53
CA THR A 427 21.01 13.37 -13.17
C THR A 427 19.52 13.09 -12.95
N ALA A 428 18.77 12.77 -13.99
CA ALA A 428 17.37 12.34 -13.92
C ALA A 428 17.17 10.98 -14.60
N THR A 429 17.40 10.87 -15.91
CA THR A 429 16.98 9.67 -16.65
C THR A 429 17.89 9.25 -17.80
N GLY A 430 18.03 7.94 -18.02
CA GLY A 430 18.75 7.35 -19.16
C GLY A 430 20.26 7.62 -19.12
N GLY A 431 21.01 6.89 -18.28
CA GLY A 431 22.41 7.23 -17.98
C GLY A 431 23.34 7.18 -19.19
N ALA A 432 23.12 6.24 -20.10
CA ALA A 432 23.65 6.29 -21.46
C ALA A 432 22.65 6.95 -22.43
N VAL A 433 21.44 6.37 -22.56
CA VAL A 433 20.46 6.82 -23.55
C VAL A 433 19.07 6.98 -22.93
N ASP A 434 18.39 8.07 -23.28
CA ASP A 434 16.95 8.25 -23.09
C ASP A 434 16.26 8.35 -24.46
N SER A 435 15.13 7.67 -24.63
CA SER A 435 14.31 7.75 -25.85
C SER A 435 12.83 7.89 -25.48
N ALA A 436 12.24 9.03 -25.88
CA ALA A 436 10.81 9.24 -25.79
C ALA A 436 10.17 9.27 -27.18
N SER A 437 9.40 8.23 -27.48
CA SER A 437 8.62 8.05 -28.71
C SER A 437 9.41 7.88 -30.02
N GLY A 438 10.55 7.16 -29.98
CA GLY A 438 11.20 6.62 -31.18
C GLY A 438 10.77 5.19 -31.55
N GLN A 439 11.35 4.66 -32.64
CA GLN A 439 11.70 3.25 -32.70
C GLN A 439 13.22 3.13 -32.68
N ASP A 440 13.78 2.32 -31.78
CA ASP A 440 15.22 2.29 -31.53
C ASP A 440 15.76 0.85 -31.63
N LEU A 441 16.87 0.68 -32.35
CA LEU A 441 17.56 -0.59 -32.53
C LEU A 441 18.95 -0.50 -31.89
N PHE A 442 19.21 -1.39 -30.92
CA PHE A 442 20.53 -1.60 -30.36
C PHE A 442 21.02 -2.99 -30.75
N GLU A 443 22.12 -3.04 -31.49
CA GLU A 443 22.74 -4.26 -32.01
C GLU A 443 24.22 -4.28 -31.60
N ASP A 444 24.74 -5.44 -31.15
CA ASP A 444 26.14 -5.64 -30.73
C ASP A 444 26.64 -4.63 -29.65
N THR A 445 25.73 -3.95 -28.96
CA THR A 445 26.04 -2.71 -28.21
C THR A 445 26.27 -2.98 -26.72
N VAL A 446 27.28 -2.32 -26.15
CA VAL A 446 27.72 -2.51 -24.75
C VAL A 446 27.45 -1.26 -23.92
N PHE A 447 26.75 -1.44 -22.80
CA PHE A 447 26.46 -0.42 -21.78
C PHE A 447 27.18 -0.78 -20.47
N ARG A 448 28.25 -0.06 -20.12
CA ARG A 448 28.99 -0.31 -18.88
C ARG A 448 29.14 0.92 -17.98
N GLY A 449 28.84 0.75 -16.70
CA GLY A 449 29.15 1.75 -15.66
C GLY A 449 28.37 3.05 -15.77
N ASN A 450 27.26 3.08 -16.53
CA ASN A 450 26.46 4.27 -16.71
C ASN A 450 25.53 4.50 -15.50
N GLN A 451 25.20 5.75 -15.23
CA GLN A 451 24.52 6.18 -14.01
C GLN A 451 23.35 7.13 -14.31
N ALA A 452 22.20 6.90 -13.69
CA ALA A 452 21.05 7.81 -13.75
C ALA A 452 20.24 7.76 -12.45
N VAL A 453 19.28 8.66 -12.24
CA VAL A 453 18.26 8.46 -11.20
C VAL A 453 17.31 7.31 -11.60
N THR A 454 16.84 7.28 -12.85
CA THR A 454 16.03 6.18 -13.42
C THR A 454 16.56 5.71 -14.77
N GLY A 455 16.73 4.40 -14.96
CA GLY A 455 17.26 3.85 -16.22
C GLY A 455 18.77 4.00 -16.30
N GLY A 456 19.50 3.27 -15.45
CA GLY A 456 20.94 3.46 -15.23
C GLY A 456 21.79 3.43 -16.51
N ALA A 457 21.44 2.56 -17.48
CA ALA A 457 21.92 2.65 -18.85
C ALA A 457 20.86 3.25 -19.78
N LEU A 458 19.67 2.68 -19.81
CA LEU A 458 18.62 3.03 -20.76
C LEU A 458 17.34 3.50 -20.07
N ARG A 459 16.71 4.54 -20.62
CA ARG A 459 15.27 4.77 -20.47
C ARG A 459 14.62 4.77 -21.85
N LEU A 460 13.49 4.08 -21.97
CA LEU A 460 12.79 3.84 -23.22
C LEU A 460 11.28 4.05 -23.03
N ALA A 461 10.67 4.94 -23.82
CA ALA A 461 9.22 5.11 -23.90
C ALA A 461 8.67 4.93 -25.33
N GLY A 462 9.55 4.67 -26.31
CA GLY A 462 9.20 4.31 -27.68
C GLY A 462 8.99 2.80 -27.90
N ARG A 463 9.33 2.32 -29.10
CA ARG A 463 9.49 0.90 -29.39
C ARG A 463 10.98 0.56 -29.46
N ALA A 464 11.44 -0.56 -28.91
CA ALA A 464 12.87 -0.87 -28.89
C ALA A 464 13.19 -2.34 -29.15
N SER A 465 14.29 -2.62 -29.84
CA SER A 465 14.86 -3.97 -29.99
C SER A 465 16.30 -4.02 -29.48
N LEU A 466 16.61 -5.06 -28.70
CA LEU A 466 17.90 -5.28 -28.04
C LEU A 466 18.51 -6.61 -28.54
N VAL A 467 19.49 -6.53 -29.42
CA VAL A 467 20.11 -7.68 -30.10
C VAL A 467 21.59 -7.76 -29.73
N ASN A 468 22.02 -8.88 -29.15
CA ASN A 468 23.43 -9.13 -28.77
C ASN A 468 24.04 -8.06 -27.84
N CYS A 469 23.22 -7.44 -26.98
CA CYS A 469 23.65 -6.35 -26.10
C CYS A 469 24.24 -6.84 -24.77
N SER A 470 25.00 -5.97 -24.08
CA SER A 470 25.52 -6.28 -22.74
C SER A 470 25.43 -5.09 -21.78
N PHE A 471 24.85 -5.32 -20.60
CA PHE A 471 24.61 -4.35 -19.55
C PHE A 471 25.41 -4.70 -18.29
N VAL A 472 26.51 -3.98 -18.05
CA VAL A 472 27.49 -4.28 -16.99
C VAL A 472 27.60 -3.13 -16.00
N GLU A 473 27.47 -3.38 -14.70
CA GLU A 473 27.79 -2.41 -13.63
C GLU A 473 27.02 -1.05 -13.70
N ASN A 474 25.82 -1.01 -14.31
CA ASN A 474 25.05 0.24 -14.41
C ASN A 474 24.21 0.48 -13.14
N LEU A 475 24.01 1.75 -12.78
CA LEU A 475 23.51 2.18 -11.46
C LEU A 475 22.29 3.11 -11.56
N SER A 476 21.33 2.93 -10.64
CA SER A 476 20.28 3.92 -10.34
C SER A 476 20.55 4.64 -9.01
N ASP A 477 20.59 5.97 -9.02
CA ASP A 477 20.92 6.79 -7.84
C ASP A 477 19.74 6.90 -6.83
N ASP A 478 18.48 6.95 -7.29
CA ASP A 478 17.30 7.08 -6.41
C ASP A 478 16.87 5.76 -5.73
N GLY A 479 17.57 4.66 -5.99
CA GLY A 479 17.39 3.41 -5.24
C GLY A 479 16.12 2.61 -5.54
N GLU A 480 15.46 2.86 -6.68
CA GLU A 480 14.31 2.07 -7.19
C GLU A 480 14.47 1.70 -8.69
N GLY A 481 15.54 2.15 -9.36
CA GLY A 481 15.64 2.15 -10.82
C GLY A 481 16.30 0.91 -11.42
N ALA A 482 15.68 0.33 -12.45
CA ALA A 482 16.34 -0.67 -13.27
C ALA A 482 17.47 -0.06 -14.13
N ALA A 483 18.47 -0.87 -14.51
CA ALA A 483 19.46 -0.49 -15.53
C ALA A 483 18.84 -0.19 -16.90
N VAL A 484 17.69 -0.82 -17.21
CA VAL A 484 16.86 -0.53 -18.39
C VAL A 484 15.44 -0.23 -17.91
N SER A 485 15.04 1.04 -17.94
CA SER A 485 13.70 1.50 -17.57
C SER A 485 12.83 1.65 -18.82
N ASN A 486 12.02 0.63 -19.13
CA ASN A 486 11.10 0.67 -20.27
C ASN A 486 9.66 0.97 -19.83
N VAL A 487 9.15 2.13 -20.26
CA VAL A 487 7.74 2.55 -20.22
C VAL A 487 7.04 2.28 -21.56
N GLY A 488 7.82 2.00 -22.62
CA GLY A 488 7.36 1.71 -23.98
C GLY A 488 7.18 0.21 -24.26
N VAL A 489 7.49 -0.21 -25.48
CA VAL A 489 7.33 -1.60 -25.93
C VAL A 489 8.65 -2.15 -26.48
N ILE A 490 9.25 -3.10 -25.76
CA ILE A 490 10.35 -3.92 -26.30
C ILE A 490 9.76 -4.89 -27.34
N SER A 491 10.17 -4.76 -28.60
CA SER A 491 9.75 -5.61 -29.73
C SER A 491 10.59 -6.87 -29.89
N GLU A 492 11.86 -6.83 -29.50
CA GLU A 492 12.75 -7.99 -29.46
C GLU A 492 13.77 -7.84 -28.33
N ILE A 493 14.09 -8.94 -27.66
CA ILE A 493 15.32 -9.07 -26.87
C ILE A 493 15.97 -10.43 -27.18
N SER A 494 17.18 -10.41 -27.73
CA SER A 494 17.90 -11.61 -28.17
C SER A 494 19.39 -11.52 -27.84
N ASN A 495 19.99 -12.64 -27.43
CA ASN A 495 21.37 -12.81 -26.96
C ASN A 495 21.91 -11.70 -26.02
N THR A 496 21.04 -11.08 -25.22
CA THR A 496 21.37 -9.90 -24.39
C THR A 496 21.69 -10.30 -22.95
N THR A 497 22.70 -9.66 -22.36
CA THR A 497 23.28 -10.05 -21.05
C THR A 497 23.23 -8.91 -20.02
N PHE A 498 23.08 -9.27 -18.74
CA PHE A 498 23.10 -8.35 -17.60
C PHE A 498 24.04 -8.89 -16.51
N SER A 499 24.90 -8.05 -15.91
CA SER A 499 25.81 -8.45 -14.83
C SER A 499 26.27 -7.26 -13.98
N GLY A 500 26.17 -7.33 -12.65
CA GLY A 500 26.69 -6.29 -11.75
C GLY A 500 25.80 -5.05 -11.63
N ASN A 501 24.58 -5.08 -12.17
CA ASN A 501 23.67 -3.94 -12.13
C ASN A 501 22.92 -3.94 -10.78
N VAL A 502 22.93 -2.81 -10.07
CA VAL A 502 22.38 -2.72 -8.71
C VAL A 502 20.90 -2.34 -8.75
N PHE A 503 20.08 -3.13 -8.06
CA PHE A 503 18.71 -2.79 -7.70
C PHE A 503 18.66 -2.56 -6.18
N ASN A 504 17.90 -1.57 -5.77
CA ASN A 504 17.57 -1.30 -4.37
C ASN A 504 16.04 -1.17 -4.29
N CYS A 505 15.49 -1.18 -3.07
CA CYS A 505 14.10 -0.89 -2.80
C CYS A 505 14.01 0.08 -1.61
N ALA A 506 13.00 0.95 -1.66
CA ALA A 506 12.71 1.89 -0.58
C ALA A 506 12.40 1.17 0.75
N PRO A 507 12.61 1.83 1.91
CA PRO A 507 12.07 1.36 3.19
C PRO A 507 10.57 1.03 3.08
N ASP A 508 10.11 0.06 3.85
CA ASP A 508 8.73 -0.45 3.82
C ASP A 508 8.30 -1.08 2.47
N THR A 509 9.26 -1.43 1.60
CA THR A 509 9.04 -2.28 0.41
C THR A 509 10.02 -3.47 0.34
N PHE A 510 9.69 -4.51 -0.43
CA PHE A 510 10.54 -5.69 -0.66
C PHE A 510 10.54 -6.12 -2.13
N LEU A 511 11.55 -6.89 -2.55
CA LEU A 511 11.64 -7.46 -3.90
C LEU A 511 10.62 -8.58 -4.10
N ASN A 512 9.62 -8.31 -4.93
CA ASN A 512 8.53 -9.22 -5.24
C ASN A 512 8.80 -9.95 -6.56
N TYR A 513 8.92 -11.28 -6.48
CA TYR A 513 9.14 -12.16 -7.62
C TYR A 513 7.81 -12.82 -7.99
N THR A 514 7.22 -12.41 -9.12
CA THR A 514 5.96 -12.95 -9.66
C THR A 514 6.14 -14.31 -10.34
N SER A 515 6.65 -15.26 -9.54
CA SER A 515 6.74 -16.70 -9.72
C SER A 515 7.33 -17.26 -11.03
N GLY A 516 8.54 -17.80 -10.92
CA GLY A 516 8.67 -19.25 -11.19
C GLY A 516 9.51 -19.72 -12.37
N ASP A 517 10.69 -19.16 -12.60
CA ASP A 517 11.86 -20.00 -12.94
C ASP A 517 13.18 -19.29 -12.59
N ALA A 518 14.24 -20.07 -12.33
CA ALA A 518 15.41 -19.59 -11.58
C ALA A 518 16.61 -19.20 -12.45
N LEU A 519 17.12 -17.99 -12.23
CA LEU A 519 18.55 -17.66 -12.37
C LEU A 519 18.86 -16.50 -11.42
N ASP A 520 19.36 -16.82 -10.22
CA ASP A 520 19.54 -15.85 -9.13
C ASP A 520 20.55 -14.74 -9.47
N GLU A 521 20.28 -13.56 -8.89
CA GLU A 521 21.03 -12.30 -9.01
C GLU A 521 21.11 -11.66 -10.42
N ALA A 522 21.08 -10.32 -10.46
CA ALA A 522 21.47 -9.51 -11.63
C ALA A 522 23.01 -9.49 -11.87
N CYS A 523 23.68 -10.52 -11.34
CA CYS A 523 25.10 -10.80 -11.21
C CYS A 523 25.20 -12.34 -11.17
N SER A 524 25.97 -13.08 -11.94
CA SER A 524 27.20 -12.74 -12.60
C SER A 524 27.58 -13.86 -13.60
N GLY A 525 27.60 -13.56 -14.89
CA GLY A 525 28.36 -14.34 -15.88
C GLY A 525 27.90 -15.77 -16.23
N CYS A 526 26.60 -16.09 -16.24
CA CYS A 526 26.11 -17.39 -16.69
C CYS A 526 25.68 -17.40 -18.18
N GLN A 527 26.28 -18.29 -18.99
CA GLN A 527 25.73 -18.74 -20.26
C GLN A 527 24.89 -20.00 -20.06
N THR A 528 23.62 -20.00 -20.47
CA THR A 528 22.87 -21.22 -20.80
C THR A 528 21.92 -20.98 -21.96
N THR A 529 21.91 -21.90 -22.93
CA THR A 529 21.06 -21.86 -24.13
C THR A 529 19.66 -22.40 -23.84
N CYS A 530 18.62 -21.60 -24.12
CA CYS A 530 17.22 -22.04 -24.07
C CYS A 530 16.50 -21.72 -25.39
N ASP A 531 16.40 -22.71 -26.28
CA ASP A 531 15.45 -22.68 -27.40
C ASP A 531 14.01 -22.73 -26.84
N GLY A 532 13.18 -21.75 -27.19
CA GLY A 532 11.72 -21.84 -26.99
C GLY A 532 11.12 -21.20 -25.73
N CYS A 533 11.74 -20.18 -25.13
CA CYS A 533 11.08 -19.36 -24.11
C CYS A 533 9.91 -18.54 -24.71
N VAL A 534 8.67 -18.75 -24.24
CA VAL A 534 7.43 -18.16 -24.82
C VAL A 534 6.88 -16.98 -23.99
N GLN A 535 7.58 -16.53 -22.95
CA GLN A 535 7.27 -15.31 -22.19
C GLN A 535 8.52 -14.41 -22.10
N PRO A 536 8.36 -13.07 -22.13
CA PRO A 536 9.48 -12.15 -21.94
C PRO A 536 9.99 -12.19 -20.49
N PRO A 537 11.27 -11.86 -20.23
CA PRO A 537 11.78 -11.74 -18.86
C PRO A 537 11.05 -10.62 -18.11
N VAL A 538 10.51 -10.94 -16.94
CA VAL A 538 9.86 -9.98 -16.05
C VAL A 538 10.93 -9.34 -15.18
N VAL A 539 11.02 -8.00 -15.22
CA VAL A 539 11.94 -7.23 -14.36
C VAL A 539 11.46 -7.32 -12.91
N PRO A 540 12.33 -7.57 -11.91
CA PRO A 540 11.92 -7.56 -10.50
C PRO A 540 11.37 -6.19 -10.10
N LEU A 541 10.35 -6.19 -9.26
CA LEU A 541 9.62 -5.01 -8.81
C LEU A 541 9.63 -4.95 -7.29
N CYS A 542 9.85 -3.76 -6.72
CA CYS A 542 9.56 -3.52 -5.32
C CYS A 542 8.03 -3.58 -5.09
N SER A 543 7.60 -4.08 -3.94
CA SER A 543 6.20 -4.08 -3.51
C SER A 543 6.09 -3.76 -2.03
N ASP A 544 4.98 -3.14 -1.63
CA ASP A 544 4.68 -2.80 -0.23
C ASP A 544 4.85 -4.00 0.70
N VAL A 545 5.43 -3.80 1.89
CA VAL A 545 5.54 -4.87 2.90
C VAL A 545 4.17 -5.37 3.36
N ILE A 546 4.11 -6.65 3.71
CA ILE A 546 2.91 -7.28 4.27
C ILE A 546 2.62 -6.62 5.63
N PRO A 547 1.35 -6.32 5.99
CA PRO A 547 1.01 -5.79 7.31
C PRO A 547 1.61 -6.64 8.45
N HIS A 548 2.17 -5.96 9.45
CA HIS A 548 2.91 -6.58 10.58
C HIS A 548 4.24 -7.26 10.18
N SER A 549 4.88 -6.75 9.13
CA SER A 549 6.26 -7.06 8.76
C SER A 549 7.02 -5.77 8.41
N ARG A 550 8.35 -5.83 8.43
CA ARG A 550 9.25 -4.70 8.19
C ARG A 550 10.40 -5.08 7.25
N SER A 551 10.78 -4.12 6.41
CA SER A 551 12.04 -4.14 5.66
C SER A 551 12.83 -2.87 5.95
N ASP A 552 14.14 -3.00 6.14
CA ASP A 552 15.04 -1.86 6.40
C ASP A 552 15.55 -1.24 5.07
N GLY A 553 14.81 -1.44 3.97
CA GLY A 553 15.22 -1.21 2.58
C GLY A 553 16.22 -2.27 2.07
N GLY A 554 16.67 -2.13 0.81
CA GLY A 554 17.69 -3.00 0.23
C GLY A 554 17.17 -4.22 -0.53
N LEU A 555 18.06 -5.21 -0.72
CA LEU A 555 17.83 -6.48 -1.43
C LEU A 555 16.99 -7.49 -0.60
N VAL A 556 15.96 -7.02 0.11
CA VAL A 556 15.09 -7.85 0.97
C VAL A 556 14.08 -8.60 0.10
N THR A 557 13.92 -9.90 0.34
CA THR A 557 12.98 -10.78 -0.39
C THR A 557 11.91 -11.31 0.56
N LEU A 558 10.85 -11.93 0.03
CA LEU A 558 9.77 -12.51 0.85
C LEU A 558 10.29 -13.52 1.91
N GLU A 559 11.37 -14.25 1.58
CA GLU A 559 11.98 -15.22 2.48
C GLU A 559 12.78 -14.58 3.62
N THR A 560 13.48 -13.46 3.35
CA THR A 560 14.29 -12.73 4.34
C THR A 560 13.53 -11.64 5.07
N LEU A 561 12.27 -11.38 4.70
CA LEU A 561 11.35 -10.44 5.32
C LEU A 561 11.15 -10.75 6.82
N SER A 562 11.30 -9.73 7.66
CA SER A 562 11.19 -9.82 9.12
C SER A 562 9.78 -9.48 9.58
N ILE A 563 9.20 -10.33 10.43
CA ILE A 563 7.87 -10.16 11.01
C ILE A 563 7.95 -9.38 12.34
N ASP A 564 6.92 -8.61 12.67
CA ASP A 564 6.87 -7.84 13.93
C ASP A 564 6.64 -8.74 15.17
N PRO A 565 7.12 -8.34 16.36
CA PRO A 565 6.81 -9.03 17.61
C PRO A 565 5.30 -9.13 17.89
N GLY A 566 4.86 -10.25 18.42
CA GLY A 566 3.43 -10.58 18.62
C GLY A 566 2.74 -11.23 17.41
N TYR A 567 3.42 -11.35 16.27
CA TYR A 567 2.90 -11.95 15.04
C TYR A 567 3.73 -13.17 14.60
N TRP A 568 3.11 -14.04 13.81
CA TRP A 568 3.64 -15.32 13.35
C TRP A 568 3.20 -15.60 11.92
N ARG A 569 4.10 -16.19 11.12
CA ARG A 569 3.89 -16.54 9.71
C ARG A 569 4.23 -18.02 9.52
N ALA A 570 3.44 -18.73 8.71
CA ALA A 570 3.51 -20.19 8.62
C ALA A 570 4.74 -20.73 7.87
N THR A 571 5.14 -20.07 6.79
CA THR A 571 6.34 -20.40 6.00
C THR A 571 7.07 -19.13 5.57
N ASN A 572 8.36 -19.22 5.23
CA ASN A 572 9.12 -18.10 4.67
C ASN A 572 8.55 -17.60 3.31
N SER A 573 7.78 -18.44 2.62
CA SER A 573 7.10 -18.16 1.35
C SER A 573 5.64 -17.71 1.48
N SER A 574 5.07 -17.70 2.69
CA SER A 574 3.69 -17.29 2.92
C SER A 574 3.53 -15.76 2.84
N THR A 575 2.35 -15.33 2.39
CA THR A 575 1.90 -13.93 2.36
C THR A 575 0.97 -13.58 3.53
N GLU A 576 0.54 -14.58 4.31
CA GLU A 576 -0.35 -14.42 5.46
C GLU A 576 0.44 -14.28 6.78
N VAL A 577 0.34 -13.12 7.41
CA VAL A 577 0.91 -12.83 8.74
C VAL A 577 -0.23 -12.79 9.76
N LEU A 578 -0.10 -13.58 10.83
CA LEU A 578 -1.17 -13.88 11.78
C LEU A 578 -0.80 -13.41 13.20
N ALA A 579 -1.73 -12.79 13.92
CA ALA A 579 -1.52 -12.41 15.32
C ALA A 579 -1.51 -13.63 16.25
N CYS A 580 -0.58 -13.67 17.20
CA CYS A 580 -0.44 -14.78 18.13
C CYS A 580 -1.47 -14.76 19.27
N TYR A 581 -1.80 -15.94 19.80
CA TYR A 581 -2.72 -16.07 20.93
C TYR A 581 -2.13 -15.59 22.25
N ASN A 582 -0.82 -15.74 22.41
CA ASN A 582 -0.02 -15.10 23.44
C ASN A 582 0.97 -14.15 22.74
N VAL A 583 0.75 -12.84 22.85
CA VAL A 583 1.60 -11.81 22.22
C VAL A 583 3.04 -11.93 22.73
N ASP A 584 3.21 -12.21 24.02
CA ASP A 584 4.52 -12.35 24.68
C ASP A 584 5.27 -13.65 24.29
N ALA A 585 4.65 -14.58 23.55
CA ALA A 585 5.29 -15.82 23.09
C ALA A 585 5.96 -15.69 21.71
N CYS A 586 5.52 -14.74 20.88
CA CYS A 586 6.01 -14.54 19.51
C CYS A 586 7.01 -13.39 19.46
N VAL A 587 8.29 -13.71 19.27
CA VAL A 587 9.38 -12.72 19.25
C VAL A 587 9.38 -11.91 17.94
N GLY A 588 8.83 -12.47 16.87
CA GLY A 588 8.94 -11.94 15.51
C GLY A 588 10.28 -12.32 14.87
N GLY A 589 10.72 -11.54 13.88
CA GLY A 589 11.94 -11.81 13.12
C GLY A 589 11.70 -12.62 11.84
N ILE A 590 12.76 -13.23 11.31
CA ILE A 590 12.69 -14.05 10.09
C ILE A 590 12.04 -15.40 10.39
N THR A 591 11.02 -15.76 9.62
CA THR A 591 10.24 -16.99 9.79
C THR A 591 11.11 -18.25 9.72
N GLY A 592 11.03 -19.08 10.77
CA GLY A 592 11.83 -20.32 10.89
C GLY A 592 13.19 -20.15 11.57
N ALA A 593 13.56 -18.95 12.02
CA ALA A 593 14.73 -18.74 12.87
C ALA A 593 14.58 -19.41 14.25
N THR A 594 15.69 -19.78 14.89
CA THR A 594 15.71 -20.50 16.18
C THR A 594 15.18 -19.71 17.38
N GLU A 595 14.92 -18.41 17.21
CA GLU A 595 14.44 -17.49 18.27
C GLU A 595 13.03 -16.94 17.96
N TYR A 596 12.29 -17.53 17.01
CA TYR A 596 10.97 -17.05 16.56
C TYR A 596 9.89 -17.12 17.66
N CYS A 597 10.02 -18.10 18.56
CA CYS A 597 9.21 -18.26 19.77
C CYS A 597 10.07 -18.12 21.04
N VAL A 598 9.48 -17.67 22.15
CA VAL A 598 10.14 -17.57 23.47
C VAL A 598 10.38 -18.96 24.09
N GLU A 599 11.46 -19.12 24.89
CA GLU A 599 11.80 -20.37 25.59
C GLU A 599 10.60 -20.99 26.34
N GLY A 600 10.22 -22.21 25.95
CA GLY A 600 9.07 -22.94 26.49
C GLY A 600 7.80 -22.89 25.63
N TYR A 601 7.84 -22.17 24.49
CA TYR A 601 6.78 -22.08 23.49
C TYR A 601 7.28 -22.53 22.11
N GLU A 602 6.44 -23.24 21.37
CA GLU A 602 6.76 -23.78 20.04
C GLU A 602 5.50 -23.97 19.15
N GLY A 603 5.71 -24.42 17.92
CA GLY A 603 4.63 -24.79 17.00
C GLY A 603 3.85 -23.61 16.38
N PRO A 604 2.67 -23.89 15.78
CA PRO A 604 1.80 -22.87 15.20
C PRO A 604 1.41 -21.79 16.22
N TYR A 605 1.46 -20.52 15.82
CA TYR A 605 1.21 -19.35 16.68
C TYR A 605 2.06 -19.29 17.97
N CYS A 606 3.17 -20.03 18.05
CA CYS A 606 3.91 -20.31 19.30
C CYS A 606 3.00 -20.80 20.45
N ALA A 607 1.95 -21.58 20.12
CA ALA A 607 0.86 -21.95 21.03
C ALA A 607 1.02 -23.33 21.70
N ILE A 608 2.06 -24.08 21.37
CA ILE A 608 2.38 -25.38 22.00
C ILE A 608 3.44 -25.14 23.10
N CYS A 609 3.34 -25.86 24.23
CA CYS A 609 4.36 -25.81 25.27
C CYS A 609 5.44 -26.87 25.03
N SER A 610 6.71 -26.48 25.10
CA SER A 610 7.86 -27.38 24.99
C SER A 610 8.00 -28.33 26.19
N ASP A 611 8.88 -29.34 26.05
CA ASP A 611 9.28 -30.24 27.13
C ASP A 611 9.66 -29.49 28.42
N ASP A 612 9.34 -30.08 29.59
CA ASP A 612 9.37 -29.48 30.93
C ASP A 612 8.40 -28.30 31.19
N TYR A 613 7.50 -27.94 30.26
CA TYR A 613 6.45 -26.92 30.47
C TYR A 613 5.04 -27.52 30.40
N SER A 614 4.06 -26.80 30.96
CA SER A 614 2.65 -27.19 30.98
C SER A 614 1.72 -26.01 30.69
N ALA A 615 0.68 -26.26 29.91
CA ALA A 615 -0.29 -25.26 29.49
C ALA A 615 -1.23 -24.84 30.63
N GLN A 616 -1.52 -23.54 30.66
CA GLN A 616 -2.55 -22.90 31.49
C GLN A 616 -3.64 -22.28 30.61
N LEU A 617 -4.66 -21.68 31.23
CA LEU A 617 -5.81 -21.11 30.52
C LEU A 617 -5.41 -19.92 29.63
N GLY A 618 -5.61 -20.06 28.32
CA GLY A 618 -5.28 -19.03 27.32
C GLY A 618 -3.86 -19.14 26.77
N PHE A 619 -3.43 -20.33 26.35
CA PHE A 619 -2.17 -20.58 25.63
C PHE A 619 -0.90 -20.03 26.31
N THR A 620 -0.87 -20.09 27.65
CA THR A 620 0.29 -19.69 28.47
C THR A 620 1.00 -20.92 29.03
N CYS A 621 2.32 -20.99 28.86
CA CYS A 621 3.15 -22.14 29.23
C CYS A 621 3.93 -21.88 30.53
N SER A 622 3.96 -22.87 31.42
CA SER A 622 4.58 -22.74 32.75
C SER A 622 5.46 -23.94 33.11
N LYS A 623 6.68 -23.67 33.58
CA LYS A 623 7.69 -24.70 33.84
C LYS A 623 7.27 -25.63 35.00
N CYS A 624 7.38 -26.92 34.77
CA CYS A 624 6.87 -27.96 35.66
C CYS A 624 7.61 -28.01 37.01
N PRO A 625 6.91 -27.99 38.15
CA PRO A 625 7.56 -28.07 39.46
C PRO A 625 7.94 -29.51 39.82
N ASN A 626 9.13 -29.68 40.42
CA ASN A 626 9.73 -30.97 40.85
C ASN A 626 8.97 -31.76 41.96
N ARG A 627 7.65 -31.56 42.10
CA ARG A 627 6.76 -32.26 43.05
C ARG A 627 5.50 -32.83 42.39
N ALA A 628 5.57 -33.18 41.10
CA ALA A 628 4.58 -33.92 40.31
C ALA A 628 3.67 -34.88 41.11
N GLY A 629 4.25 -35.80 41.89
CA GLY A 629 3.49 -36.80 42.66
C GLY A 629 2.53 -36.25 43.72
N GLY A 630 2.70 -35.00 44.18
CA GLY A 630 1.76 -34.34 45.08
C GLY A 630 0.45 -33.95 44.39
N ILE A 631 0.51 -33.57 43.11
CA ILE A 631 -0.65 -33.21 42.29
C ILE A 631 -1.46 -34.47 42.00
N LEU A 632 -0.80 -35.56 41.57
CA LEU A 632 -1.44 -36.85 41.33
C LEU A 632 -2.19 -37.41 42.56
N LEU A 633 -1.65 -37.20 43.77
CA LEU A 633 -2.33 -37.58 45.00
C LEU A 633 -3.55 -36.69 45.29
N ALA A 634 -3.43 -35.38 45.08
CA ALA A 634 -4.53 -34.44 45.28
C ALA A 634 -5.70 -34.68 44.29
N THR A 635 -5.40 -34.94 43.01
CA THR A 635 -6.42 -35.20 41.99
C THR A 635 -7.16 -36.52 42.25
N ALA A 636 -6.43 -37.59 42.56
CA ALA A 636 -7.03 -38.87 42.96
C ALA A 636 -7.92 -38.73 44.20
N LEU A 637 -7.47 -37.99 45.23
CA LEU A 637 -8.25 -37.73 46.43
C LEU A 637 -9.49 -36.87 46.17
N ALA A 638 -9.45 -35.93 45.21
CA ALA A 638 -10.62 -35.14 44.82
C ALA A 638 -11.68 -36.00 44.12
N VAL A 639 -11.28 -36.87 43.18
CA VAL A 639 -12.20 -37.82 42.50
C VAL A 639 -12.80 -38.81 43.50
N ILE A 640 -11.98 -39.41 44.37
CA ILE A 640 -12.44 -40.30 45.44
C ILE A 640 -13.35 -39.54 46.42
N GLY A 641 -13.05 -38.27 46.72
CA GLY A 641 -13.87 -37.38 47.53
C GLY A 641 -15.26 -37.16 46.92
N LEU A 642 -15.33 -36.87 45.62
CA LEU A 642 -16.61 -36.69 44.92
C LEU A 642 -17.45 -37.98 44.91
N PHE A 643 -16.86 -39.14 44.57
CA PHE A 643 -17.57 -40.41 44.60
C PHE A 643 -17.98 -40.85 46.02
N THR A 644 -17.17 -40.57 47.04
CA THR A 644 -17.54 -40.85 48.44
C THR A 644 -18.60 -39.89 48.97
N VAL A 645 -18.62 -38.62 48.57
CA VAL A 645 -19.73 -37.69 48.86
C VAL A 645 -21.02 -38.15 48.20
N VAL A 646 -21.01 -38.52 46.91
CA VAL A 646 -22.19 -39.08 46.22
C VAL A 646 -22.67 -40.38 46.88
N ALA A 647 -21.75 -41.26 47.28
CA ALA A 647 -22.07 -42.48 48.03
C ALA A 647 -22.65 -42.19 49.41
N VAL A 648 -22.08 -41.25 50.18
CA VAL A 648 -22.56 -40.86 51.52
C VAL A 648 -23.92 -40.17 51.45
N VAL A 649 -24.14 -39.25 50.51
CA VAL A 649 -25.44 -38.61 50.30
C VAL A 649 -26.50 -39.64 49.90
N SER A 650 -26.16 -40.59 49.00
CA SER A 650 -27.05 -41.71 48.64
C SER A 650 -27.34 -42.66 49.81
N TYR A 651 -26.34 -42.95 50.64
CA TYR A 651 -26.44 -43.80 51.83
C TYR A 651 -27.28 -43.14 52.93
N VAL A 652 -27.11 -41.84 53.17
CA VAL A 652 -27.92 -41.05 54.09
C VAL A 652 -29.36 -40.93 53.56
N ALA A 653 -29.55 -40.73 52.25
CA ALA A 653 -30.87 -40.74 51.62
C ALA A 653 -31.58 -42.10 51.73
N TRP A 654 -30.83 -43.21 51.81
CA TRP A 654 -31.33 -44.58 51.99
C TRP A 654 -31.67 -44.93 53.46
N ARG A 655 -30.92 -44.39 54.44
CA ARG A 655 -30.99 -44.73 55.87
C ARG A 655 -32.08 -44.00 56.69
N VAL A 656 -32.96 -43.20 56.08
CA VAL A 656 -33.89 -42.33 56.83
C VAL A 656 -35.03 -43.11 57.51
N ASP A 657 -34.84 -43.35 58.80
CA ASP A 657 -35.95 -43.47 59.76
C ASP A 657 -36.78 -42.17 59.75
N PRO A 658 -38.12 -42.23 59.60
CA PRO A 658 -38.95 -41.04 59.39
C PRO A 658 -38.92 -40.04 60.56
N ASN A 659 -38.60 -40.50 61.77
CA ASN A 659 -38.62 -39.68 62.99
C ASN A 659 -37.27 -39.03 63.35
N THR A 660 -36.17 -39.41 62.70
CA THR A 660 -34.81 -38.96 63.07
C THR A 660 -33.99 -38.41 61.91
N GLY A 661 -34.12 -38.95 60.69
CA GLY A 661 -33.35 -38.45 59.53
C GLY A 661 -33.80 -37.08 59.01
N CYS A 662 -35.00 -36.63 59.36
CA CYS A 662 -35.55 -35.35 58.90
C CYS A 662 -34.87 -34.11 59.52
N ALA A 663 -34.13 -34.25 60.63
CA ALA A 663 -33.45 -33.12 61.27
C ALA A 663 -32.36 -32.52 60.38
N MET A 664 -31.24 -33.22 60.15
CA MET A 664 -30.07 -32.62 59.49
C MET A 664 -30.32 -32.28 58.01
N ALA A 665 -30.93 -33.19 57.25
CA ALA A 665 -31.24 -32.94 55.84
C ALA A 665 -32.38 -31.93 55.65
N GLY A 666 -33.35 -31.89 56.58
CA GLY A 666 -34.41 -30.89 56.59
C GLY A 666 -33.91 -29.50 56.93
N HIS A 667 -33.02 -29.37 57.93
CA HIS A 667 -32.33 -28.11 58.22
C HIS A 667 -31.49 -27.65 57.03
N LEU A 668 -30.69 -28.52 56.40
CA LEU A 668 -29.86 -28.11 55.27
C LEU A 668 -30.70 -27.61 54.07
N LYS A 669 -31.79 -28.32 53.72
CA LYS A 669 -32.73 -27.87 52.66
C LYS A 669 -33.55 -26.63 53.07
N ARG A 670 -33.64 -26.31 54.37
CA ARG A 670 -34.32 -25.11 54.89
C ARG A 670 -33.42 -23.87 54.87
N TYR A 671 -32.10 -24.03 54.83
CA TYR A 671 -31.14 -22.92 54.87
C TYR A 671 -30.41 -22.67 53.55
N LEU A 672 -30.19 -23.67 52.69
CA LEU A 672 -29.55 -23.46 51.37
C LEU A 672 -30.58 -23.13 50.27
N PRO A 673 -30.52 -21.93 49.64
CA PRO A 673 -31.40 -21.58 48.53
C PRO A 673 -30.91 -22.20 47.21
N LEU A 674 -31.30 -23.46 46.98
CA LEU A 674 -30.80 -24.27 45.86
C LEU A 674 -31.11 -23.70 44.47
N GLN A 675 -32.21 -22.94 44.30
CA GLN A 675 -32.57 -22.35 43.01
C GLN A 675 -31.73 -21.11 42.70
N THR A 676 -31.53 -20.24 43.68
CA THR A 676 -30.60 -19.10 43.59
C THR A 676 -29.18 -19.58 43.29
N LEU A 677 -28.74 -20.67 43.92
CA LEU A 677 -27.46 -21.31 43.63
C LEU A 677 -27.35 -21.86 42.20
N LYS A 678 -28.42 -22.48 41.63
CA LYS A 678 -28.46 -22.88 40.21
C LYS A 678 -28.16 -21.68 39.29
N ILE A 679 -28.79 -20.52 39.55
CA ILE A 679 -28.65 -19.31 38.70
C ILE A 679 -27.20 -18.81 38.69
N LEU A 680 -26.52 -18.79 39.84
CA LEU A 680 -25.10 -18.44 39.93
C LEU A 680 -24.21 -19.44 39.17
N VAL A 681 -24.42 -20.75 39.35
CA VAL A 681 -23.63 -21.79 38.68
C VAL A 681 -23.75 -21.66 37.16
N VAL A 682 -24.95 -21.43 36.61
CA VAL A 682 -25.12 -21.25 35.16
C VAL A 682 -24.46 -19.96 34.67
N ALA A 683 -24.46 -18.88 35.45
CA ALA A 683 -23.74 -17.65 35.10
C ALA A 683 -22.23 -17.92 34.95
N TRP A 684 -21.62 -18.56 35.96
CA TRP A 684 -20.18 -18.87 35.97
C TRP A 684 -19.78 -19.88 34.89
N GLN A 685 -20.58 -20.93 34.68
CA GLN A 685 -20.36 -21.89 33.59
C GLN A 685 -20.41 -21.22 32.21
N ILE A 686 -21.30 -20.24 32.00
CA ILE A 686 -21.36 -19.52 30.72
C ILE A 686 -20.13 -18.63 30.53
N VAL A 687 -19.74 -17.83 31.53
CA VAL A 687 -18.58 -16.92 31.40
C VAL A 687 -17.27 -17.69 31.19
N THR A 688 -17.01 -18.72 31.99
CA THR A 688 -15.77 -19.53 31.89
C THR A 688 -15.68 -20.31 30.57
N GLN A 689 -16.75 -20.99 30.14
CA GLN A 689 -16.76 -21.73 28.87
C GLN A 689 -16.66 -20.77 27.66
N PHE A 690 -17.33 -19.62 27.70
CA PHE A 690 -17.18 -18.58 26.68
C PHE A 690 -15.73 -18.07 26.56
N THR A 691 -15.05 -17.85 27.70
CA THR A 691 -13.65 -17.40 27.75
C THR A 691 -12.73 -18.35 26.98
N SER A 692 -12.92 -19.67 27.14
CA SER A 692 -12.22 -20.69 26.36
C SER A 692 -12.65 -20.76 24.90
N ALA A 693 -13.94 -20.57 24.59
CA ALA A 693 -14.49 -20.69 23.23
C ALA A 693 -14.18 -19.50 22.30
N ALA A 694 -13.99 -18.31 22.85
CA ALA A 694 -13.61 -17.08 22.12
C ALA A 694 -12.10 -16.76 22.21
N ASN A 695 -11.35 -17.57 22.97
CA ASN A 695 -9.91 -17.43 23.22
C ASN A 695 -9.50 -15.99 23.61
N VAL A 696 -10.01 -15.54 24.77
CA VAL A 696 -9.72 -14.20 25.32
C VAL A 696 -9.05 -14.34 26.68
N THR A 697 -7.83 -13.81 26.79
CA THR A 697 -7.13 -13.63 28.05
C THR A 697 -7.62 -12.35 28.73
N TYR A 698 -8.28 -12.48 29.89
CA TYR A 698 -8.59 -11.32 30.71
C TYR A 698 -7.35 -10.88 31.52
N PRO A 699 -7.31 -9.62 31.99
CA PRO A 699 -6.27 -9.17 32.91
C PRO A 699 -6.20 -9.98 34.20
N ASP A 700 -5.00 -9.97 34.76
CA ASP A 700 -4.47 -10.86 35.80
C ASP A 700 -5.39 -11.07 37.01
N VAL A 701 -6.02 -10.02 37.56
CA VAL A 701 -6.85 -10.14 38.77
C VAL A 701 -8.17 -10.87 38.48
N TYR A 702 -8.79 -10.60 37.32
CA TYR A 702 -10.04 -11.24 36.93
C TYR A 702 -9.82 -12.65 36.35
N GLN A 703 -8.73 -12.87 35.60
CA GLN A 703 -8.36 -14.21 35.11
C GLN A 703 -8.12 -15.19 36.26
N ARG A 704 -7.39 -14.77 37.31
CA ARG A 704 -7.19 -15.59 38.53
C ARG A 704 -8.50 -15.87 39.28
N PHE A 705 -9.46 -14.95 39.25
CA PHE A 705 -10.79 -15.16 39.82
C PHE A 705 -11.62 -16.16 38.99
N LEU A 706 -11.61 -16.07 37.66
CA LEU A 706 -12.25 -17.05 36.77
C LEU A 706 -11.66 -18.45 36.90
N ASN A 707 -10.33 -18.58 37.00
CA ASN A 707 -9.66 -19.86 37.26
C ASN A 707 -10.14 -20.52 38.57
N GLY A 708 -10.50 -19.71 39.58
CA GLY A 708 -11.11 -20.21 40.83
C GLY A 708 -12.57 -20.66 40.70
N LEU A 709 -13.26 -20.27 39.63
CA LEU A 709 -14.65 -20.66 39.33
C LEU A 709 -14.77 -21.83 38.35
N ASP A 710 -13.71 -22.17 37.61
CA ASP A 710 -13.73 -23.27 36.62
C ASP A 710 -14.10 -24.64 37.24
N VAL A 711 -13.83 -24.83 38.54
CA VAL A 711 -14.30 -26.00 39.31
C VAL A 711 -15.82 -26.25 39.20
N PHE A 712 -16.63 -25.21 38.94
CA PHE A 712 -18.07 -25.33 38.74
C PHE A 712 -18.48 -25.77 37.33
N ASN A 713 -17.56 -25.93 36.37
CA ASN A 713 -17.87 -26.51 35.06
C ASN A 713 -18.10 -28.02 35.10
N PHE A 714 -17.58 -28.72 36.12
CA PHE A 714 -17.51 -30.19 36.18
C PHE A 714 -16.78 -30.84 35.00
N ASP A 715 -16.13 -30.02 34.16
CA ASP A 715 -15.13 -30.47 33.20
C ASP A 715 -13.85 -30.86 33.95
N ILE A 716 -13.11 -31.83 33.41
CA ILE A 716 -12.00 -32.48 34.13
C ILE A 716 -10.66 -31.89 33.65
N SER A 717 -10.70 -30.71 33.02
CA SER A 717 -9.54 -29.92 32.55
C SER A 717 -8.51 -29.60 33.63
N TRP A 718 -8.91 -29.51 34.90
CA TRP A 718 -7.98 -29.38 36.04
C TRP A 718 -7.08 -30.62 36.26
N VAL A 719 -7.35 -31.74 35.58
CA VAL A 719 -6.46 -32.91 35.49
C VAL A 719 -5.46 -32.78 34.33
N LEU A 720 -5.73 -31.97 33.30
CA LEU A 720 -4.73 -31.65 32.27
C LEU A 720 -3.58 -30.81 32.82
N SER A 721 -3.79 -30.08 33.93
CA SER A 721 -2.71 -29.48 34.72
C SER A 721 -1.80 -30.53 35.42
N ALA A 722 -2.05 -31.83 35.25
CA ALA A 722 -1.10 -32.91 35.54
C ALA A 722 -0.26 -33.32 34.31
N GLY A 723 -0.25 -32.53 33.22
CA GLY A 723 0.60 -32.74 32.03
C GLY A 723 2.08 -32.90 32.35
N CYS A 724 2.57 -32.25 33.42
CA CYS A 724 3.89 -32.45 34.03
C CYS A 724 4.17 -33.89 34.57
N VAL A 725 3.27 -34.85 34.37
CA VAL A 725 3.32 -36.21 34.94
C VAL A 725 2.91 -37.27 33.92
N MET A 726 1.97 -36.95 33.03
CA MET A 726 1.55 -37.78 31.91
C MET A 726 1.19 -36.87 30.73
N ASP A 727 1.73 -37.14 29.55
CA ASP A 727 1.24 -36.49 28.33
C ASP A 727 -0.21 -36.92 28.08
N LEU A 728 -1.11 -35.94 28.03
CA LEU A 728 -2.54 -36.09 27.84
C LEU A 728 -2.96 -35.12 26.73
N ASP A 729 -3.78 -35.60 25.82
CA ASP A 729 -4.28 -34.81 24.69
C ASP A 729 -5.78 -34.49 24.80
N PHE A 730 -6.29 -33.71 23.86
CA PHE A 730 -7.70 -33.36 23.81
C PHE A 730 -8.65 -34.58 23.71
N HIS A 731 -8.21 -35.71 23.13
CA HIS A 731 -9.03 -36.92 23.00
C HIS A 731 -9.29 -37.59 24.36
N ASP A 732 -8.29 -37.60 25.25
CA ASP A 732 -8.47 -38.12 26.61
C ASP A 732 -9.44 -37.27 27.44
N ARG A 733 -9.38 -35.93 27.30
CA ARG A 733 -10.36 -35.01 27.90
C ARG A 733 -11.79 -35.32 27.44
N LEU A 734 -11.99 -35.51 26.13
CA LEU A 734 -13.29 -35.84 25.54
C LEU A 734 -13.87 -37.16 26.10
N LEU A 735 -13.05 -38.20 26.22
CA LEU A 735 -13.45 -39.49 26.81
C LEU A 735 -13.79 -39.36 28.30
N LEU A 736 -12.96 -38.69 29.08
CA LEU A 736 -13.12 -38.58 30.53
C LEU A 736 -14.37 -37.78 30.91
N SER A 737 -14.59 -36.64 30.24
CA SER A 737 -15.74 -35.76 30.49
C SER A 737 -17.07 -36.37 30.04
N THR A 738 -17.08 -37.25 29.03
CA THR A 738 -18.32 -37.94 28.57
C THR A 738 -18.61 -39.22 29.37
N ILE A 739 -17.60 -40.05 29.67
CA ILE A 739 -17.81 -41.34 30.36
C ILE A 739 -18.08 -41.15 31.86
N GLY A 740 -17.45 -40.16 32.51
CA GLY A 740 -17.59 -39.89 33.95
C GLY A 740 -19.06 -39.75 34.43
N PRO A 741 -19.87 -38.87 33.81
CA PRO A 741 -21.29 -38.73 34.15
C PRO A 741 -22.12 -40.00 33.96
N ILE A 742 -21.81 -40.82 32.94
CA ILE A 742 -22.51 -42.09 32.70
C ILE A 742 -22.23 -43.06 33.86
N MET A 743 -20.98 -43.15 34.32
CA MET A 743 -20.61 -43.98 35.47
C MET A 743 -21.28 -43.51 36.76
N ALA A 744 -21.42 -42.20 36.98
CA ALA A 744 -22.15 -41.65 38.12
C ALA A 744 -23.67 -41.97 38.05
N LEU A 745 -24.29 -41.90 36.88
CA LEU A 745 -25.69 -42.30 36.67
C LEU A 745 -25.91 -43.81 36.89
N LEU A 746 -24.98 -44.66 36.44
CA LEU A 746 -25.02 -46.11 36.70
C LEU A 746 -24.88 -46.43 38.19
N PHE A 747 -24.04 -45.67 38.92
CA PHE A 747 -23.92 -45.79 40.37
C PHE A 747 -25.22 -45.39 41.09
N LEU A 748 -25.84 -44.26 40.74
CA LEU A 748 -27.14 -43.84 41.28
C LEU A 748 -28.27 -44.84 40.96
N ALA A 749 -28.23 -45.49 39.80
CA ALA A 749 -29.17 -46.57 39.45
C ALA A 749 -28.93 -47.83 40.31
N ALA A 750 -27.70 -48.10 40.73
CA ALA A 750 -27.37 -49.19 41.65
C ALA A 750 -27.81 -48.90 43.09
N THR A 751 -27.59 -47.67 43.61
CA THR A 751 -28.07 -47.27 44.95
C THR A 751 -29.59 -47.27 45.02
N TYR A 752 -30.27 -46.79 43.98
CA TYR A 752 -31.73 -46.88 43.87
C TYR A 752 -32.21 -48.34 43.96
N ARG A 753 -31.65 -49.23 43.12
CA ARG A 753 -32.02 -50.66 43.12
C ARG A 753 -31.77 -51.35 44.47
N ALA A 754 -30.71 -50.97 45.20
CA ALA A 754 -30.47 -51.46 46.56
C ALA A 754 -31.55 -50.93 47.53
N GLY A 755 -31.80 -49.62 47.53
CA GLY A 755 -32.81 -48.98 48.39
C GLY A 755 -34.23 -49.53 48.18
N SER A 756 -34.64 -49.74 46.92
CA SER A 756 -35.95 -50.31 46.56
C SER A 756 -36.10 -51.79 46.91
N ARG A 757 -35.00 -52.57 46.89
CA ARG A 757 -35.01 -53.98 47.32
C ARG A 757 -35.17 -54.11 48.83
N ILE A 758 -34.56 -53.21 49.59
CA ILE A 758 -34.52 -53.26 51.06
C ILE A 758 -35.83 -52.71 51.67
N ASN A 759 -36.39 -51.64 51.09
CA ASN A 759 -37.66 -51.05 51.54
C ASN A 759 -38.91 -51.71 50.88
N ARG A 760 -38.78 -52.96 50.41
CA ARG A 760 -39.80 -53.68 49.61
C ARG A 760 -40.99 -54.15 50.46
N GLY A 761 -41.80 -53.19 50.88
CA GLY A 761 -43.01 -53.39 51.69
C GLY A 761 -43.64 -52.08 52.18
N ASN A 762 -42.89 -50.98 52.23
CA ASN A 762 -43.41 -49.67 52.62
C ASN A 762 -43.49 -48.73 51.40
N ALA A 763 -44.71 -48.49 50.91
CA ALA A 763 -44.95 -47.66 49.73
C ALA A 763 -44.54 -46.19 49.94
N ALA A 764 -44.75 -45.62 51.13
CA ALA A 764 -44.38 -44.24 51.44
C ALA A 764 -42.85 -44.04 51.45
N THR A 765 -42.11 -44.97 52.06
CA THR A 765 -40.64 -44.95 52.02
C THR A 765 -40.11 -45.17 50.60
N LEU A 766 -40.75 -46.04 49.81
CA LEU A 766 -40.35 -46.29 48.43
C LEU A 766 -40.53 -45.03 47.53
N GLN A 767 -41.63 -44.31 47.71
CA GLN A 767 -41.87 -43.02 47.03
C GLN A 767 -40.81 -41.99 47.41
N LEU A 768 -40.51 -41.83 48.70
CA LEU A 768 -39.47 -40.91 49.18
C LEU A 768 -38.07 -41.27 48.65
N VAL A 769 -37.75 -42.57 48.51
CA VAL A 769 -36.49 -43.04 47.89
C VAL A 769 -36.46 -42.71 46.40
N TRP A 770 -37.57 -42.84 45.69
CA TRP A 770 -37.69 -42.47 44.27
C TRP A 770 -37.51 -40.95 44.07
N ASP A 771 -38.28 -40.12 44.76
CA ASP A 771 -38.24 -38.65 44.63
C ASP A 771 -36.85 -38.07 44.89
N ARG A 772 -36.12 -38.65 45.86
CA ARG A 772 -34.72 -38.31 46.14
C ARG A 772 -33.76 -38.70 45.01
N HIS A 773 -33.86 -39.93 44.48
CA HIS A 773 -32.98 -40.36 43.39
C HIS A 773 -33.26 -39.61 42.08
N VAL A 774 -34.53 -39.34 41.75
CA VAL A 774 -34.88 -38.49 40.59
C VAL A 774 -34.34 -37.07 40.78
N SER A 775 -34.47 -36.48 41.98
CA SER A 775 -33.88 -35.17 42.29
C SER A 775 -32.36 -35.14 42.12
N MET A 776 -31.64 -36.18 42.58
CA MET A 776 -30.19 -36.27 42.42
C MET A 776 -29.75 -36.48 40.96
N VAL A 777 -30.51 -37.26 40.18
CA VAL A 777 -30.26 -37.44 38.73
C VAL A 777 -30.47 -36.14 37.97
N LEU A 778 -31.57 -35.42 38.22
CA LEU A 778 -31.85 -34.13 37.57
C LEU A 778 -30.80 -33.06 37.94
N LEU A 779 -30.31 -33.05 39.19
CA LEU A 779 -29.22 -32.17 39.60
C LEU A 779 -27.89 -32.52 38.91
N LEU A 780 -27.52 -33.80 38.88
CA LEU A 780 -26.29 -34.26 38.21
C LEU A 780 -26.31 -33.90 36.71
N VAL A 781 -27.41 -34.19 36.02
CA VAL A 781 -27.60 -33.88 34.60
C VAL A 781 -27.54 -32.37 34.35
N PHE A 782 -28.20 -31.56 35.19
CA PHE A 782 -28.15 -30.09 35.12
C PHE A 782 -26.72 -29.53 35.24
N LEU A 783 -25.89 -30.07 36.13
CA LEU A 783 -24.53 -29.58 36.38
C LEU A 783 -23.60 -29.89 35.20
N VAL A 784 -23.58 -31.13 34.71
CA VAL A 784 -22.64 -31.56 33.65
C VAL A 784 -23.03 -31.10 32.23
N TYR A 785 -24.29 -30.74 32.01
CA TYR A 785 -24.88 -30.53 30.67
C TYR A 785 -24.07 -29.60 29.76
N SER A 786 -23.75 -28.36 30.17
CA SER A 786 -23.05 -27.42 29.29
C SER A 786 -21.57 -27.73 29.13
N GLY A 787 -20.88 -28.13 30.21
CA GLY A 787 -19.46 -28.50 30.15
C GLY A 787 -19.18 -29.64 29.17
N VAL A 788 -19.91 -30.75 29.30
CA VAL A 788 -19.78 -31.90 28.38
C VAL A 788 -20.20 -31.52 26.95
N SER A 789 -21.24 -30.70 26.80
CA SER A 789 -21.68 -30.23 25.47
C SER A 789 -20.61 -29.38 24.78
N SER A 790 -19.92 -28.49 25.49
CA SER A 790 -18.90 -27.61 24.91
C SER A 790 -17.68 -28.40 24.40
N VAL A 791 -17.14 -29.34 25.20
CA VAL A 791 -16.02 -30.21 24.78
C VAL A 791 -16.39 -31.07 23.54
N VAL A 792 -17.62 -31.58 23.48
CA VAL A 792 -18.13 -32.32 22.31
C VAL A 792 -18.19 -31.43 21.06
N PHE A 793 -18.56 -30.14 21.16
CA PHE A 793 -18.52 -29.23 20.01
C PHE A 793 -17.10 -28.80 19.62
N GLN A 794 -16.20 -28.57 20.59
CA GLN A 794 -14.79 -28.23 20.34
C GLN A 794 -14.05 -29.30 19.50
N THR A 795 -14.53 -30.56 19.51
CA THR A 795 -13.96 -31.67 18.72
C THR A 795 -14.03 -31.46 17.20
N PHE A 796 -14.82 -30.49 16.71
CA PHE A 796 -15.03 -30.23 15.27
C PHE A 796 -14.42 -28.90 14.78
N ALA A 797 -13.60 -28.24 15.59
CA ALA A 797 -13.16 -26.86 15.36
C ALA A 797 -11.68 -26.79 14.95
N CYS A 798 -11.43 -26.85 13.65
CA CYS A 798 -10.10 -26.80 13.06
C CYS A 798 -9.79 -25.44 12.41
N ASP A 799 -8.51 -25.15 12.21
CA ASP A 799 -7.98 -24.00 11.46
C ASP A 799 -7.02 -24.49 10.36
N GLN A 800 -7.03 -23.83 9.20
CA GLN A 800 -6.16 -24.11 8.05
C GLN A 800 -5.17 -22.95 7.88
N LEU A 801 -3.92 -23.25 7.52
CA LEU A 801 -2.83 -22.28 7.41
C LEU A 801 -2.27 -22.21 5.98
N GLU A 802 -1.95 -21.02 5.47
CA GLU A 802 -1.32 -20.90 4.15
C GLU A 802 0.03 -21.63 4.10
N GLY A 803 0.21 -22.51 3.11
CA GLY A 803 1.39 -23.38 2.99
C GLY A 803 1.50 -24.49 4.05
N GLY A 804 0.55 -24.58 4.99
CA GLY A 804 0.54 -25.53 6.10
C GLY A 804 -0.61 -26.55 6.06
N GLY A 805 -0.70 -27.37 7.12
CA GLY A 805 -1.78 -28.33 7.33
C GLY A 805 -3.01 -27.75 8.07
N GLU A 806 -4.04 -28.59 8.26
CA GLU A 806 -5.21 -28.27 9.10
C GLU A 806 -5.00 -28.79 10.54
N TYR A 807 -5.14 -27.91 11.55
CA TYR A 807 -4.89 -28.22 12.97
C TYR A 807 -6.11 -27.95 13.87
N LEU A 808 -6.22 -28.67 14.98
CA LEU A 808 -7.31 -28.54 15.95
C LEU A 808 -7.11 -27.30 16.85
N ARG A 809 -8.01 -26.33 16.81
CA ARG A 809 -7.93 -25.08 17.60
C ARG A 809 -7.89 -25.30 19.13
N ALA A 810 -8.38 -26.44 19.60
CA ALA A 810 -8.39 -26.79 21.02
C ALA A 810 -7.05 -27.38 21.52
N ASP A 811 -6.17 -27.86 20.62
CA ASP A 811 -4.85 -28.41 20.91
C ASP A 811 -4.05 -28.50 19.59
N TYR A 812 -3.21 -27.50 19.29
CA TYR A 812 -2.47 -27.39 18.01
C TYR A 812 -1.42 -28.50 17.79
N ARG A 813 -1.23 -29.41 18.77
CA ARG A 813 -0.47 -30.66 18.58
C ARG A 813 -1.21 -31.68 17.69
N ILE A 814 -2.50 -31.47 17.40
CA ILE A 814 -3.36 -32.41 16.67
C ILE A 814 -3.69 -31.88 15.27
N GLU A 815 -3.16 -32.54 14.24
CA GLU A 815 -3.60 -32.41 12.85
C GLU A 815 -5.03 -32.96 12.69
N CYS A 816 -5.92 -32.19 12.07
CA CYS A 816 -7.33 -32.57 11.89
C CYS A 816 -7.55 -33.63 10.80
N ASP A 817 -6.65 -33.73 9.81
CA ASP A 817 -6.63 -34.82 8.83
C ASP A 817 -6.14 -36.16 9.42
N SER A 818 -5.59 -36.17 10.63
CA SER A 818 -5.07 -37.39 11.26
C SER A 818 -6.18 -38.44 11.46
N SER A 819 -5.87 -39.68 11.09
CA SER A 819 -6.82 -40.81 11.19
C SER A 819 -7.31 -41.07 12.63
N LYS A 820 -6.49 -40.73 13.65
CA LYS A 820 -6.89 -40.71 15.07
C LYS A 820 -8.04 -39.71 15.29
N HIS A 821 -7.82 -38.45 14.90
CA HIS A 821 -8.79 -37.37 15.15
C HIS A 821 -10.11 -37.60 14.39
N GLN A 822 -10.06 -38.06 13.14
CA GLN A 822 -11.25 -38.40 12.36
C GLN A 822 -12.12 -39.49 13.02
N GLY A 823 -11.51 -40.46 13.70
CA GLY A 823 -12.24 -41.43 14.53
C GLY A 823 -12.96 -40.80 15.72
N PHE A 824 -12.35 -39.80 16.38
CA PHE A 824 -12.97 -39.08 17.50
C PHE A 824 -14.08 -38.11 17.06
N ARG A 825 -14.01 -37.52 15.87
CA ARG A 825 -15.13 -36.74 15.28
C ARG A 825 -16.41 -37.60 15.17
N VAL A 826 -16.29 -38.87 14.77
CA VAL A 826 -17.42 -39.82 14.72
C VAL A 826 -17.97 -40.11 16.13
N TYR A 827 -17.09 -40.33 17.13
CA TYR A 827 -17.49 -40.54 18.53
C TYR A 827 -18.25 -39.32 19.10
N ALA A 828 -17.71 -38.11 18.91
CA ALA A 828 -18.34 -36.87 19.34
C ALA A 828 -19.72 -36.67 18.69
N GLY A 829 -19.89 -37.06 17.42
CA GLY A 829 -21.17 -37.02 16.72
C GLY A 829 -22.29 -37.80 17.42
N PHE A 830 -21.98 -38.98 17.99
CA PHE A 830 -22.94 -39.71 18.81
C PHE A 830 -23.21 -39.03 20.17
N MET A 831 -22.22 -38.36 20.75
CA MET A 831 -22.37 -37.65 22.03
C MET A 831 -23.23 -36.37 21.90
N ILE A 832 -23.28 -35.73 20.73
CA ILE A 832 -24.22 -34.63 20.44
C ILE A 832 -25.68 -35.07 20.66
N LEU A 833 -26.03 -36.28 20.22
CA LEU A 833 -27.38 -36.83 20.38
C LEU A 833 -27.73 -37.13 21.85
N LEU A 834 -26.73 -37.50 22.66
CA LEU A 834 -26.92 -37.85 24.07
C LEU A 834 -26.98 -36.62 24.99
N TYR A 835 -26.08 -35.65 24.80
CA TYR A 835 -25.92 -34.50 25.69
C TYR A 835 -26.63 -33.24 25.15
N PRO A 836 -26.10 -32.50 24.13
CA PRO A 836 -26.75 -31.34 23.54
C PRO A 836 -28.24 -31.50 23.19
N VAL A 837 -28.62 -32.62 22.57
CA VAL A 837 -30.00 -32.86 22.10
C VAL A 837 -30.81 -33.68 23.10
N GLY A 838 -30.21 -34.73 23.67
CA GLY A 838 -30.91 -35.69 24.52
C GLY A 838 -31.42 -35.13 25.83
N ILE A 839 -30.64 -34.27 26.51
CA ILE A 839 -31.00 -33.71 27.82
C ILE A 839 -32.18 -32.72 27.72
N PRO A 840 -32.19 -31.72 26.81
CA PRO A 840 -33.33 -30.81 26.64
C PRO A 840 -34.58 -31.53 26.14
N ALA A 841 -34.43 -32.53 25.26
CA ALA A 841 -35.55 -33.36 24.79
C ALA A 841 -36.15 -34.19 25.93
N PHE A 842 -35.33 -34.73 26.83
CA PHE A 842 -35.79 -35.45 28.02
C PHE A 842 -36.54 -34.55 29.01
N TYR A 843 -36.02 -33.36 29.29
CA TYR A 843 -36.70 -32.36 30.15
C TYR A 843 -38.03 -31.92 29.52
N GLY A 844 -38.04 -31.60 28.23
CA GLY A 844 -39.26 -31.26 27.50
C GLY A 844 -40.30 -32.38 27.52
N ALA A 845 -39.88 -33.63 27.31
CA ALA A 845 -40.78 -34.79 27.34
C ALA A 845 -41.42 -35.01 28.73
N LEU A 846 -40.66 -34.83 29.82
CA LEU A 846 -41.21 -34.91 31.18
C LEU A 846 -42.25 -33.82 31.45
N LEU A 847 -41.97 -32.58 31.05
CA LEU A 847 -42.85 -31.43 31.31
C LEU A 847 -44.11 -31.46 30.43
N LEU A 848 -43.99 -31.86 29.16
CA LEU A 848 -45.14 -31.98 28.25
C LEU A 848 -46.09 -33.13 28.62
N ARG A 849 -45.57 -34.25 29.15
CA ARG A 849 -46.38 -35.42 29.57
C ARG A 849 -47.38 -35.09 30.69
N ASP A 850 -47.04 -34.13 31.54
CA ASP A 850 -47.81 -33.77 32.74
C ASP A 850 -48.37 -32.33 32.69
N ARG A 851 -48.33 -31.70 31.50
CA ARG A 851 -48.79 -30.32 31.22
C ARG A 851 -50.14 -29.96 31.86
N ASP A 852 -51.14 -30.83 31.72
CA ASP A 852 -52.52 -30.58 32.19
C ASP A 852 -52.63 -30.40 33.72
N VAL A 853 -51.56 -30.73 34.46
CA VAL A 853 -51.43 -30.52 35.91
C VAL A 853 -50.63 -29.25 36.22
N LEU A 854 -49.65 -28.90 35.38
CA LEU A 854 -48.72 -27.78 35.57
C LEU A 854 -49.31 -26.41 35.20
N GLU A 855 -50.28 -26.37 34.28
CA GLU A 855 -50.85 -25.12 33.71
C GLU A 855 -52.01 -24.52 34.54
N LYS A 856 -52.29 -25.04 35.74
CA LYS A 856 -53.44 -24.63 36.58
C LYS A 856 -53.07 -23.66 37.70
N ASP A 857 -54.05 -22.87 38.12
CA ASP A 857 -53.92 -21.67 38.96
C ASP A 857 -53.53 -21.98 40.43
N PRO A 858 -52.84 -21.07 41.17
CA PRO A 858 -51.94 -21.48 42.26
C PRO A 858 -52.52 -21.45 43.69
N ASP A 859 -53.73 -20.94 43.93
CA ASP A 859 -54.32 -20.70 45.27
C ASP A 859 -54.61 -21.97 46.11
N GLY A 860 -54.08 -23.14 45.72
CA GLY A 860 -54.28 -24.42 46.39
C GLY A 860 -53.26 -25.50 46.01
N ARG A 861 -51.95 -25.18 45.95
CA ARG A 861 -50.89 -26.17 45.71
C ARG A 861 -50.70 -27.14 46.89
N GLU A 862 -51.51 -28.19 46.95
CA GLU A 862 -51.00 -29.51 47.35
C GLU A 862 -50.35 -30.16 46.13
N ASP A 863 -49.03 -30.28 46.10
CA ASP A 863 -48.28 -30.82 44.96
C ASP A 863 -48.72 -32.27 44.66
N PRO A 864 -49.35 -32.57 43.50
CA PRO A 864 -49.84 -33.92 43.23
C PRO A 864 -48.70 -34.94 43.20
N PRO A 865 -48.82 -36.12 43.83
CA PRO A 865 -47.73 -37.10 43.94
C PRO A 865 -47.09 -37.53 42.60
N ARG A 866 -47.82 -37.36 41.49
CA ARG A 866 -47.37 -37.61 40.11
C ARG A 866 -46.30 -36.64 39.60
N VAL A 867 -46.26 -35.39 40.08
CA VAL A 867 -45.31 -34.35 39.64
C VAL A 867 -44.26 -33.97 40.68
N ALA A 868 -44.40 -34.44 41.92
CA ALA A 868 -43.46 -34.17 43.02
C ALA A 868 -42.01 -34.57 42.69
N SER A 869 -41.79 -35.72 42.05
CA SER A 869 -40.45 -36.22 41.69
C SER A 869 -39.67 -35.29 40.74
N ILE A 870 -40.37 -34.45 39.96
CA ILE A 870 -39.80 -33.56 38.94
C ILE A 870 -39.90 -32.07 39.32
N SER A 871 -40.23 -31.74 40.58
CA SER A 871 -40.46 -30.34 41.00
C SER A 871 -39.27 -29.41 40.70
N ASN A 872 -38.04 -29.93 40.74
CA ASN A 872 -36.81 -29.19 40.44
C ASN A 872 -36.70 -28.60 39.01
N LEU A 873 -37.63 -28.93 38.10
CA LEU A 873 -37.71 -28.42 36.72
C LEU A 873 -38.80 -27.34 36.51
N TRP A 874 -39.82 -27.29 37.37
CA TRP A 874 -41.01 -26.44 37.15
C TRP A 874 -41.42 -25.60 38.38
N GLN A 875 -41.11 -26.05 39.59
CA GLN A 875 -41.48 -25.39 40.84
C GLN A 875 -40.90 -23.97 41.02
N PRO A 876 -39.69 -23.62 40.52
CA PRO A 876 -39.16 -22.25 40.56
C PRO A 876 -39.90 -21.27 39.64
N TYR A 877 -40.64 -21.80 38.66
CA TYR A 877 -41.24 -21.03 37.58
C TYR A 877 -42.75 -20.83 37.78
N ARG A 878 -43.29 -19.81 37.12
CA ARG A 878 -44.74 -19.53 37.09
C ARG A 878 -45.48 -20.62 36.31
N PRO A 879 -46.74 -20.95 36.67
CA PRO A 879 -47.56 -21.92 35.92
C PRO A 879 -47.64 -21.63 34.41
N SER A 880 -47.67 -20.35 34.01
CA SER A 880 -47.69 -19.93 32.60
C SER A 880 -46.38 -20.15 31.83
N VAL A 881 -45.26 -20.44 32.51
CA VAL A 881 -43.92 -20.59 31.93
C VAL A 881 -43.17 -21.81 32.50
N TYR A 882 -43.90 -22.88 32.83
CA TYR A 882 -43.36 -24.11 33.45
C TYR A 882 -42.23 -24.80 32.63
N TYR A 883 -42.11 -24.45 31.34
CA TYR A 883 -41.14 -25.01 30.39
C TYR A 883 -39.80 -24.24 30.32
N TYR A 884 -39.59 -23.21 31.15
CA TYR A 884 -38.44 -22.30 31.01
C TYR A 884 -37.07 -22.98 31.17
N GLU A 885 -36.94 -24.06 31.96
CA GLU A 885 -35.67 -24.82 32.09
C GLU A 885 -35.17 -25.31 30.70
N VAL A 886 -36.05 -25.59 29.74
CA VAL A 886 -35.68 -26.00 28.37
C VAL A 886 -35.15 -24.81 27.54
N ILE A 887 -35.69 -23.60 27.74
CA ILE A 887 -35.16 -22.37 27.13
C ILE A 887 -33.78 -22.06 27.70
N GLU A 888 -33.61 -22.21 29.02
CA GLU A 888 -32.33 -22.02 29.70
C GLU A 888 -31.27 -23.05 29.25
N CYS A 889 -31.69 -24.29 28.98
CA CYS A 889 -30.83 -25.30 28.34
C CYS A 889 -30.38 -24.87 26.93
N GLY A 890 -31.27 -24.28 26.13
CA GLY A 890 -30.92 -23.71 24.81
C GLY A 890 -29.95 -22.54 24.92
N ARG A 891 -30.20 -21.61 25.86
CA ARG A 891 -29.33 -20.45 26.16
C ARG A 891 -27.90 -20.89 26.49
N ARG A 892 -27.73 -21.94 27.30
CA ARG A 892 -26.41 -22.49 27.66
C ARG A 892 -25.64 -22.98 26.43
N ILE A 893 -26.23 -23.81 25.56
CA ILE A 893 -25.55 -24.29 24.34
C ILE A 893 -25.21 -23.15 23.39
N LEU A 894 -26.15 -22.23 23.17
CA LEU A 894 -25.97 -21.14 22.21
C LEU A 894 -24.86 -20.16 22.62
N LEU A 895 -24.58 -20.00 23.92
CA LEU A 895 -23.52 -19.11 24.42
C LEU A 895 -22.18 -19.81 24.72
N THR A 896 -22.11 -21.15 24.77
CA THR A 896 -20.88 -21.90 25.17
C THR A 896 -20.43 -23.00 24.22
N GLY A 897 -21.32 -23.53 23.39
CA GLY A 897 -21.03 -24.61 22.43
C GLY A 897 -21.01 -24.12 20.99
N LEU A 898 -22.09 -23.47 20.54
CA LEU A 898 -22.22 -23.09 19.12
C LEU A 898 -21.32 -21.91 18.72
N VAL A 899 -20.94 -21.05 19.68
CA VAL A 899 -20.03 -19.90 19.48
C VAL A 899 -18.68 -20.30 18.86
N VAL A 900 -18.21 -21.52 19.10
CA VAL A 900 -16.92 -22.04 18.58
C VAL A 900 -16.85 -22.04 17.05
N PHE A 901 -18.00 -22.06 16.36
CA PHE A 901 -18.10 -22.07 14.89
C PHE A 901 -18.39 -20.69 14.27
N ILE A 902 -18.61 -19.64 15.07
CA ILE A 902 -19.07 -18.33 14.59
C ILE A 902 -17.87 -17.39 14.46
N TYR A 903 -17.38 -17.16 13.22
CA TYR A 903 -16.26 -16.25 12.92
C TYR A 903 -15.09 -16.36 13.92
N PRO A 904 -14.54 -17.57 14.12
CA PRO A 904 -13.69 -17.89 15.26
C PRO A 904 -12.48 -16.98 15.40
N ASN A 905 -12.08 -16.71 16.65
CA ASN A 905 -10.95 -15.85 17.02
C ASN A 905 -11.08 -14.37 16.58
N THR A 906 -12.19 -13.94 15.95
CA THR A 906 -12.42 -12.54 15.56
C THR A 906 -13.24 -11.76 16.59
N ALA A 907 -13.19 -10.43 16.52
CA ALA A 907 -14.11 -9.57 17.27
C ALA A 907 -15.61 -9.80 16.91
N ALA A 908 -15.91 -10.31 15.71
CA ALA A 908 -17.28 -10.59 15.28
C ALA A 908 -17.91 -11.76 16.07
N GLN A 909 -17.13 -12.79 16.44
CA GLN A 909 -17.57 -13.88 17.33
C GLN A 909 -18.11 -13.31 18.65
N ILE A 910 -17.35 -12.39 19.26
CA ILE A 910 -17.68 -11.78 20.55
C ILE A 910 -18.87 -10.83 20.40
N ALA A 911 -18.89 -9.98 19.37
CA ALA A 911 -19.99 -9.05 19.11
C ALA A 911 -21.34 -9.78 18.87
N ILE A 912 -21.32 -10.88 18.10
CA ILE A 912 -22.52 -11.72 17.89
C ILE A 912 -22.95 -12.37 19.21
N THR A 913 -22.01 -12.88 20.00
CA THR A 913 -22.31 -13.46 21.33
C THR A 913 -22.93 -12.41 22.27
N LEU A 914 -22.41 -11.17 22.25
CA LEU A 914 -22.95 -10.06 23.03
C LEU A 914 -24.42 -9.78 22.66
N ILE A 915 -24.74 -9.73 21.36
CA ILE A 915 -26.12 -9.60 20.88
C ILE A 915 -27.00 -10.76 21.38
N MET A 916 -26.51 -12.00 21.35
CA MET A 916 -27.25 -13.14 21.92
C MET A 916 -27.53 -12.97 23.41
N THR A 917 -26.59 -12.46 24.22
CA THR A 917 -26.84 -12.22 25.66
C THR A 917 -27.96 -11.20 25.89
N VAL A 918 -28.03 -10.14 25.07
CA VAL A 918 -29.11 -9.14 25.13
C VAL A 918 -30.46 -9.75 24.74
N VAL A 919 -30.50 -10.55 23.67
CA VAL A 919 -31.73 -11.23 23.22
C VAL A 919 -32.28 -12.15 24.32
N PHE A 920 -31.43 -12.92 25.01
CA PHE A 920 -31.86 -13.78 26.11
C PHE A 920 -32.27 -12.99 27.36
N ALA A 921 -31.60 -11.88 27.69
CA ALA A 921 -32.03 -11.00 28.78
C ALA A 921 -33.42 -10.39 28.53
N VAL A 922 -33.67 -9.91 27.30
CA VAL A 922 -34.99 -9.39 26.89
C VAL A 922 -36.05 -10.50 26.90
N LEU A 923 -35.73 -11.71 26.46
CA LEU A 923 -36.64 -12.87 26.51
C LEU A 923 -37.01 -13.22 27.97
N SER A 924 -36.04 -13.22 28.88
CA SER A 924 -36.26 -13.43 30.32
C SER A 924 -37.20 -12.37 30.91
N GLU A 925 -37.04 -11.09 30.55
CA GLU A 925 -37.91 -10.01 31.05
C GLU A 925 -39.30 -9.95 30.40
N ALA A 926 -39.43 -10.42 29.16
CA ALA A 926 -40.72 -10.58 28.49
C ALA A 926 -41.55 -11.74 29.11
N LEU A 927 -40.89 -12.85 29.44
CA LEU A 927 -41.54 -14.03 30.02
C LEU A 927 -41.74 -13.95 31.55
N ARG A 928 -40.88 -13.20 32.26
CA ARG A 928 -40.83 -13.10 33.73
C ARG A 928 -40.95 -14.47 34.42
N PRO A 929 -40.09 -15.44 34.08
CA PRO A 929 -40.37 -16.86 34.29
C PRO A 929 -40.43 -17.27 35.77
N TYR A 930 -39.66 -16.62 36.64
CA TYR A 930 -39.54 -16.99 38.06
C TYR A 930 -40.80 -16.62 38.87
N ALA A 931 -41.17 -17.51 39.78
CA ALA A 931 -42.27 -17.29 40.72
C ALA A 931 -41.91 -16.27 41.80
N GLN A 932 -40.67 -16.30 42.31
CA GLN A 932 -40.22 -15.38 43.37
C GLN A 932 -39.60 -14.10 42.80
N ALA A 933 -39.85 -12.98 43.48
CA ALA A 933 -39.23 -11.69 43.14
C ALA A 933 -37.71 -11.69 43.36
N TRP A 934 -37.23 -12.46 44.34
CA TRP A 934 -35.80 -12.59 44.65
C TRP A 934 -35.04 -13.34 43.54
N ASP A 935 -35.51 -14.52 43.14
CA ASP A 935 -34.98 -15.29 42.01
C ASP A 935 -34.96 -14.44 40.72
N THR A 936 -36.02 -13.63 40.50
CA THR A 936 -36.09 -12.68 39.38
C THR A 936 -34.98 -11.62 39.45
N TRP A 937 -34.68 -11.07 40.63
CA TRP A 937 -33.61 -10.09 40.81
C TRP A 937 -32.22 -10.72 40.60
N VAL A 938 -31.95 -11.89 41.18
CA VAL A 938 -30.66 -12.59 40.99
C VAL A 938 -30.46 -12.99 39.53
N SER A 939 -31.51 -13.42 38.82
CA SER A 939 -31.43 -13.71 37.39
C SER A 939 -31.13 -12.46 36.54
N ARG A 940 -31.64 -11.27 36.90
CA ARG A 940 -31.28 -10.01 36.24
C ARG A 940 -29.80 -9.67 36.42
N VAL A 941 -29.28 -9.78 37.65
CA VAL A 941 -27.85 -9.55 37.94
C VAL A 941 -26.99 -10.55 37.17
N SER A 942 -27.36 -11.83 37.13
CA SER A 942 -26.71 -12.86 36.33
C SER A 942 -26.61 -12.50 34.83
N HIS A 943 -27.71 -12.08 34.20
CA HIS A 943 -27.70 -11.64 32.81
C HIS A 943 -26.80 -10.42 32.58
N ALA A 944 -26.83 -9.43 33.48
CA ALA A 944 -25.98 -8.24 33.41
C ALA A 944 -24.48 -8.57 33.57
N VAL A 945 -24.13 -9.51 34.46
CA VAL A 945 -22.75 -9.98 34.66
C VAL A 945 -22.22 -10.72 33.42
N VAL A 946 -23.03 -11.60 32.81
CA VAL A 946 -22.65 -12.28 31.56
C VAL A 946 -22.45 -11.26 30.43
N PHE A 947 -23.38 -10.30 30.26
CA PHE A 947 -23.25 -9.23 29.28
C PHE A 947 -21.97 -8.40 29.49
N MET A 948 -21.69 -7.95 30.72
CA MET A 948 -20.49 -7.15 31.01
C MET A 948 -19.19 -7.93 30.78
N SER A 949 -19.17 -9.23 31.06
CA SER A 949 -18.00 -10.08 30.80
C SER A 949 -17.70 -10.15 29.28
N VAL A 950 -18.71 -10.47 28.47
CA VAL A 950 -18.59 -10.53 27.00
C VAL A 950 -18.29 -9.15 26.39
N TYR A 951 -18.80 -8.06 26.98
CA TYR A 951 -18.48 -6.70 26.55
C TYR A 951 -17.02 -6.32 26.81
N VAL A 952 -16.48 -6.64 28.00
CA VAL A 952 -15.05 -6.43 28.29
C VAL A 952 -14.18 -7.27 27.37
N ALA A 953 -14.57 -8.52 27.07
CA ALA A 953 -13.87 -9.35 26.08
C ALA A 953 -13.83 -8.70 24.68
N LEU A 954 -14.89 -7.99 24.27
CA LEU A 954 -14.90 -7.26 22.98
C LEU A 954 -13.93 -6.08 22.99
N LEU A 955 -13.88 -5.31 24.08
CA LEU A 955 -12.96 -4.18 24.23
C LEU A 955 -11.49 -4.63 24.20
N LEU A 956 -11.17 -5.76 24.83
CA LEU A 956 -9.85 -6.39 24.78
C LEU A 956 -9.49 -6.88 23.38
N LYS A 957 -10.45 -7.45 22.63
CA LYS A 957 -10.20 -8.05 21.31
C LYS A 957 -10.14 -7.05 20.15
N VAL A 958 -10.62 -5.82 20.34
CA VAL A 958 -10.60 -4.72 19.35
C VAL A 958 -9.45 -3.73 19.62
N ASP A 959 -8.65 -3.99 20.67
CA ASP A 959 -7.57 -3.13 21.19
C ASP A 959 -7.86 -1.62 21.12
N VAL A 960 -8.89 -1.20 21.84
CA VAL A 960 -9.20 0.22 22.05
C VAL A 960 -8.23 0.85 23.09
N SER A 961 -7.19 0.12 23.52
CA SER A 961 -6.40 0.36 24.73
C SER A 961 -5.04 1.05 24.54
N ASN A 962 -4.97 2.02 23.62
CA ASN A 962 -3.91 3.05 23.66
C ASN A 962 -3.99 3.97 24.91
N GLU A 963 -4.99 3.78 25.79
CA GLU A 963 -5.07 4.45 27.10
C GLU A 963 -4.35 3.68 28.22
N LYS A 964 -3.63 4.44 29.05
CA LYS A 964 -2.85 3.98 30.22
C LYS A 964 -3.57 2.92 31.07
N GLY A 965 -2.89 1.81 31.38
CA GLY A 965 -3.35 0.67 32.20
C GLY A 965 -3.74 0.93 33.67
N SER A 966 -4.15 2.16 34.00
CA SER A 966 -5.00 2.47 35.16
C SER A 966 -6.49 2.25 34.85
N SER A 967 -6.92 2.32 33.59
CA SER A 967 -8.31 2.09 33.17
C SER A 967 -8.69 0.61 33.26
N GLN A 968 -7.85 -0.29 32.73
CA GLN A 968 -7.98 -1.75 32.79
C GLN A 968 -8.28 -2.24 34.22
N LYS A 969 -7.52 -1.75 35.21
CA LYS A 969 -7.66 -2.09 36.63
C LYS A 969 -9.00 -1.69 37.25
N VAL A 970 -9.67 -0.67 36.70
CA VAL A 970 -11.03 -0.28 37.12
C VAL A 970 -12.06 -1.28 36.56
N PHE A 971 -11.92 -1.70 35.30
CA PHE A 971 -12.79 -2.72 34.70
C PHE A 971 -12.65 -4.07 35.43
N GLU A 972 -11.42 -4.50 35.75
CA GLU A 972 -11.15 -5.69 36.58
C GLU A 972 -11.89 -5.62 37.92
N ALA A 973 -11.72 -4.52 38.66
CA ALA A 973 -12.30 -4.35 39.99
C ALA A 973 -13.84 -4.32 39.96
N VAL A 974 -14.45 -3.65 38.96
CA VAL A 974 -15.90 -3.63 38.76
C VAL A 974 -16.44 -5.03 38.45
N LEU A 975 -15.76 -5.79 37.60
CA LEU A 975 -16.23 -7.11 37.17
C LEU A 975 -16.11 -8.16 38.30
N VAL A 976 -15.02 -8.13 39.08
CA VAL A 976 -14.88 -8.94 40.31
C VAL A 976 -15.94 -8.55 41.35
N ALA A 977 -16.19 -7.24 41.56
CA ALA A 977 -17.20 -6.78 42.50
C ALA A 977 -18.62 -7.22 42.09
N ALA A 978 -18.95 -7.19 40.80
CA ALA A 978 -20.25 -7.64 40.30
C ALA A 978 -20.49 -9.15 40.56
N HIS A 979 -19.45 -9.98 40.41
CA HIS A 979 -19.52 -11.40 40.79
C HIS A 979 -19.65 -11.58 42.31
N ALA A 980 -18.90 -10.82 43.11
CA ALA A 980 -18.99 -10.85 44.58
C ALA A 980 -20.38 -10.45 45.10
N CYS A 981 -21.06 -9.50 44.45
CA CYS A 981 -22.44 -9.12 44.78
C CYS A 981 -23.44 -10.28 44.60
N MET A 982 -23.26 -11.16 43.60
CA MET A 982 -24.11 -12.35 43.45
C MET A 982 -23.88 -13.36 44.59
N ILE A 983 -22.62 -13.56 45.00
CA ILE A 983 -22.27 -14.43 46.14
C ILE A 983 -22.87 -13.87 47.43
N LEU A 984 -22.75 -12.55 47.65
CA LEU A 984 -23.34 -11.87 48.80
C LEU A 984 -24.87 -12.02 48.85
N ALA A 985 -25.57 -12.00 47.71
CA ALA A 985 -27.00 -12.24 47.66
C ALA A 985 -27.38 -13.64 48.20
N VAL A 986 -26.71 -14.69 47.75
CA VAL A 986 -26.92 -16.07 48.25
C VAL A 986 -26.62 -16.18 49.74
N VAL A 987 -25.58 -15.49 50.24
CA VAL A 987 -25.26 -15.43 51.67
C VAL A 987 -26.35 -14.70 52.48
N VAL A 988 -26.84 -13.56 51.99
CA VAL A 988 -27.93 -12.80 52.63
C VAL A 988 -29.22 -13.63 52.69
N GLU A 989 -29.60 -14.30 51.60
CA GLU A 989 -30.76 -15.20 51.58
C GLU A 989 -30.59 -16.38 52.56
N THR A 990 -29.41 -17.01 52.58
CA THR A 990 -29.06 -18.08 53.54
C THR A 990 -29.20 -17.61 55.00
N ILE A 991 -28.81 -16.37 55.30
CA ILE A 991 -28.95 -15.75 56.63
C ILE A 991 -30.42 -15.42 56.96
N LEU A 992 -31.19 -14.90 56.00
CA LEU A 992 -32.61 -14.61 56.18
C LEU A 992 -33.45 -15.87 56.40
N LEU A 993 -33.13 -16.96 55.70
CA LEU A 993 -33.68 -18.29 55.95
C LEU A 993 -33.19 -18.88 57.29
N GLY A 994 -31.98 -18.51 57.72
CA GLY A 994 -31.35 -18.92 58.98
C GLY A 994 -31.99 -18.32 60.24
N CYS A 995 -32.40 -17.05 60.19
CA CYS A 995 -32.91 -16.30 61.34
C CYS A 995 -34.35 -16.69 61.72
N PRO A 996 -34.60 -17.25 62.92
CA PRO A 996 -35.96 -17.58 63.37
C PRO A 996 -36.73 -16.31 63.79
N SER A 997 -37.62 -15.83 62.92
CA SER A 997 -38.53 -14.71 63.18
C SER A 997 -39.40 -14.94 64.43
N ARG A 998 -39.03 -14.32 65.55
CA ARG A 998 -39.86 -14.27 66.77
C ARG A 998 -41.06 -13.34 66.57
N VAL A 999 -42.08 -13.80 65.86
CA VAL A 999 -43.42 -13.22 65.95
C VAL A 999 -43.96 -13.50 67.35
N LYS A 1000 -44.35 -12.46 68.08
CA LYS A 1000 -45.14 -12.59 69.31
C LYS A 1000 -46.62 -12.67 68.92
N GLU A 1001 -47.30 -13.70 69.40
CA GLU A 1001 -48.75 -13.63 69.58
C GLU A 1001 -49.07 -12.67 70.74
N GLN A 1002 -50.09 -11.84 70.56
CA GLN A 1002 -50.81 -11.16 71.66
C GLN A 1002 -52.29 -11.08 71.27
N ASP A 1003 -53.14 -11.76 72.03
CA ASP A 1003 -54.59 -11.64 71.93
C ASP A 1003 -55.08 -10.26 72.39
N GLU A 1004 -56.09 -9.68 71.71
CA GLU A 1004 -57.25 -9.01 72.33
C GLU A 1004 -58.35 -8.67 71.28
N PRO A 1005 -59.60 -8.26 71.64
CA PRO A 1005 -60.71 -9.21 71.56
C PRO A 1005 -61.83 -8.85 70.56
N ALA A 1006 -62.74 -9.80 70.31
CA ALA A 1006 -63.77 -9.71 69.29
C ALA A 1006 -64.94 -8.73 69.63
N PRO A 1007 -65.27 -7.77 68.74
CA PRO A 1007 -66.52 -7.01 68.80
C PRO A 1007 -67.71 -7.78 68.18
N ARG A 1008 -68.93 -7.24 68.31
CA ARG A 1008 -70.20 -7.97 68.14
C ARG A 1008 -70.89 -7.79 66.79
N VAL A 1009 -71.81 -8.72 66.51
CA VAL A 1009 -72.64 -8.83 65.30
C VAL A 1009 -73.41 -7.53 64.97
N GLY A 1010 -73.26 -7.11 63.71
CA GLY A 1010 -74.16 -6.23 62.94
C GLY A 1010 -74.31 -6.83 61.53
N GLY A 1011 -75.41 -6.53 60.83
CA GLY A 1011 -75.80 -7.28 59.62
C GLY A 1011 -75.03 -6.96 58.33
N ASP A 1012 -75.27 -7.83 57.35
CA ASP A 1012 -74.94 -7.76 55.92
C ASP A 1012 -73.47 -7.92 55.46
N SER A 1013 -73.33 -8.37 54.22
CA SER A 1013 -72.21 -9.21 53.78
C SER A 1013 -71.09 -8.47 53.03
N VAL A 1014 -69.87 -8.51 53.56
CA VAL A 1014 -68.63 -8.16 52.83
C VAL A 1014 -67.52 -9.16 53.16
N THR A 1015 -66.97 -9.82 52.14
CA THR A 1015 -65.73 -10.63 52.25
C THR A 1015 -64.51 -9.71 52.23
N MET A 1016 -63.89 -9.46 53.38
CA MET A 1016 -62.62 -8.72 53.44
C MET A 1016 -61.45 -9.58 52.98
N ARG A 1017 -60.67 -9.07 52.01
CA ARG A 1017 -59.31 -9.55 51.72
C ARG A 1017 -58.33 -8.82 52.64
N PHE A 1018 -57.51 -9.56 53.40
CA PHE A 1018 -56.32 -8.98 54.03
C PHE A 1018 -55.20 -8.87 53.00
N SER A 1019 -54.55 -7.70 52.96
CA SER A 1019 -53.35 -7.46 52.16
C SER A 1019 -52.18 -7.16 53.09
N TYR A 1020 -51.10 -7.95 53.00
CA TYR A 1020 -49.87 -7.71 53.75
C TYR A 1020 -48.86 -6.97 52.87
N THR A 1021 -48.76 -5.65 53.05
CA THR A 1021 -47.71 -4.81 52.45
C THR A 1021 -46.63 -4.50 53.48
N ASN A 1022 -45.50 -5.19 53.40
CA ASN A 1022 -44.27 -4.83 54.14
C ASN A 1022 -43.32 -4.03 53.23
N GLU A 1023 -43.45 -2.70 53.22
CA GLU A 1023 -42.36 -1.82 52.76
C GLU A 1023 -41.55 -1.33 53.98
N MET A 1024 -40.24 -1.57 53.97
CA MET A 1024 -39.33 -1.10 55.02
C MET A 1024 -38.49 0.05 54.48
N LYS A 1025 -38.93 1.30 54.73
CA LYS A 1025 -38.21 2.51 54.31
C LYS A 1025 -37.22 2.96 55.39
N VAL A 1026 -35.98 3.16 55.00
CA VAL A 1026 -34.93 3.85 55.78
C VAL A 1026 -34.62 5.15 55.06
N GLY A 1027 -34.48 6.25 55.81
CA GLY A 1027 -34.17 7.56 55.25
C GLY A 1027 -33.20 8.34 56.13
N CYS A 1028 -32.37 9.17 55.49
CA CYS A 1028 -31.51 10.15 56.14
C CYS A 1028 -31.70 11.50 55.44
N ALA A 1029 -31.56 12.60 56.19
CA ALA A 1029 -31.79 13.97 55.71
C ALA A 1029 -30.49 14.76 55.60
N GLY A 1030 -30.48 15.80 54.75
CA GLY A 1030 -29.32 16.67 54.54
C GLY A 1030 -29.70 18.05 53.98
N ASN A 1031 -29.69 19.05 54.86
CA ASN A 1031 -29.65 20.49 54.56
C ASN A 1031 -28.25 20.89 54.02
N SER A 1032 -27.98 22.09 53.47
CA SER A 1032 -28.77 23.17 52.84
C SER A 1032 -27.82 24.34 52.51
N SER A 1033 -28.00 25.04 51.38
CA SER A 1033 -27.48 26.41 51.18
C SER A 1033 -28.11 27.05 49.93
N ALA A 1034 -28.46 28.34 50.01
CA ALA A 1034 -29.00 29.14 48.92
C ALA A 1034 -28.53 30.61 49.05
N GLU A 1035 -28.49 31.30 47.91
CA GLU A 1035 -28.41 32.75 47.66
C GLU A 1035 -28.74 32.83 46.14
N ASP A 1036 -29.94 33.18 45.68
CA ASP A 1036 -30.75 34.42 45.80
C ASP A 1036 -30.31 35.53 44.81
N ASP A 1037 -31.28 36.05 44.04
CA ASP A 1037 -31.44 37.48 43.67
C ASP A 1037 -32.79 37.73 42.92
N ASP A 1038 -33.47 38.80 43.34
CA ASP A 1038 -34.49 39.66 42.68
C ASP A 1038 -35.87 39.15 42.15
N ASP A 1039 -36.89 39.28 43.03
CA ASP A 1039 -38.08 40.16 42.92
C ASP A 1039 -39.07 40.09 41.71
N ASP A 1040 -40.01 39.15 41.81
CA ASP A 1040 -41.47 39.35 42.03
C ASP A 1040 -42.19 40.67 41.56
N HIS A 1041 -43.22 40.54 40.70
CA HIS A 1041 -44.62 40.86 41.09
C HIS A 1041 -45.73 40.53 40.06
N MET A 1042 -46.63 39.61 40.49
CA MET A 1042 -48.06 39.38 40.13
C MET A 1042 -48.50 39.37 38.64
N ASN A 1043 -49.11 38.32 38.06
CA ASN A 1043 -50.20 37.38 38.44
C ASN A 1043 -51.60 38.02 38.62
N GLU A 1044 -52.74 37.40 38.26
CA GLU A 1044 -53.03 36.00 37.84
C GLU A 1044 -53.94 35.90 36.59
N ALA A 1045 -53.90 34.76 35.87
CA ALA A 1045 -55.07 33.90 35.55
C ALA A 1045 -54.70 32.73 34.61
N GLY A 1046 -55.13 31.47 34.91
CA GLY A 1046 -55.19 30.39 33.90
C GLY A 1046 -54.54 29.02 34.17
N LEU A 1047 -54.75 28.42 35.35
CA LEU A 1047 -54.36 27.03 35.71
C LEU A 1047 -55.20 25.96 34.96
N THR A 1048 -54.89 24.65 34.89
CA THR A 1048 -53.68 23.82 34.58
C THR A 1048 -54.14 22.34 34.42
N PRO A 1049 -53.39 21.43 33.77
CA PRO A 1049 -53.79 20.02 33.57
C PRO A 1049 -53.22 19.04 34.61
N VAL A 1050 -53.88 17.88 34.78
CA VAL A 1050 -53.35 16.62 35.35
C VAL A 1050 -53.98 15.45 34.59
N GLY A 1051 -53.21 14.40 34.29
CA GLY A 1051 -53.66 13.20 33.56
C GLY A 1051 -52.49 12.33 33.12
#